data_AF-A0A2G2X297-F1
#
_entry.id   AF-A0A2G2X297-F1
#
_cell.length_a   1.000
_cell.length_b   1.000
_cell.length_c   1.000
_cell.angle_alpha   90.00
_cell.angle_beta   90.00
_cell.angle_gamma   90.00
#
_symmetry.space_group_name_H-M   'P 1'
#
loop_
_entity.id
_entity.type
_entity.pdbx_description
1 polymer ?
#
loop_
_entity_poly.entity_id
_entity_poly.type
_entity_poly.pdbx_seq_one_letter_code
_entity_poly.pdbx_strand_id
1 'polypeptide(L)'
;MTFTKFKEEVAKAFGVPVQFQRYWLWAERKNHTYRPYRTLTAQEEIQPVGQLREVSNKENNAELKLFLEVELCLDLRPFPPQEKIKEDVLLFFKLYDPLIEKIRYVGRLFVKESDKPLDVLTKINELAGFSADEEIELFEEIKFEPHVVCEYIDSNMSFRECVIGDGDIICFQKSIRNQCSEQYRFPEVPSYLDYVLNRQIRLRKEQEEKEQKRKEGEEARLYTIIKVARDEDLGEQIGKEIYFDLVDHDKVRAFRILKQMPFTQFKEEVARTFGIPVKFQRYWLWEKRENSTYRPYRALTAQEEIQSVGELRDVSNKGNSAEIKLFLEVELCLDLRPLSPPGKVKEEEILIFFKLYDPLKENIRYIGRLSVKGSGKLQDILSKLKEFAGVSPNEEIELYKEINFEPSVMCEKIDNMLSFSECQLEDGDIICFQKSLQNQCIEQYRFPEVPSFLEYVHNHQQKEHKMLASGSDFPTKRPEPHEVTPTDTASTVAPQDVDDAESTRFTWTVDNFSTLNVKLYSDVFSVGGCKWRILMFPKGNNTNHLSIYLDAADAASLPSGWSSCAEFSLAVLDQVHGEFTVRQDTKHKFTKHTFNASVDDWGFTSFLPLNELHDPGRGYLVDDKVILEAVVSMPKSH
;
A
#
# COMPACT_ATOMS: atom_id res chain seq x y z
N MET A 1 47.31 -9.52 -22.71
CA MET A 1 47.32 -9.23 -24.17
C MET A 1 47.71 -7.78 -24.35
N THR A 2 48.56 -7.44 -25.34
CA THR A 2 48.85 -6.05 -25.71
C THR A 2 47.67 -5.45 -26.46
N PHE A 3 47.48 -4.13 -26.40
CA PHE A 3 46.37 -3.48 -27.10
C PHE A 3 46.50 -3.61 -28.64
N THR A 4 47.71 -3.62 -29.19
CA THR A 4 47.93 -3.92 -30.62
C THR A 4 47.35 -5.29 -31.04
N LYS A 5 47.57 -6.34 -30.23
CA LYS A 5 46.97 -7.67 -30.48
C LYS A 5 45.45 -7.64 -30.34
N PHE A 6 44.92 -6.82 -29.43
CA PHE A 6 43.47 -6.61 -29.34
C PHE A 6 42.90 -5.96 -30.62
N LYS A 7 43.57 -4.96 -31.21
CA LYS A 7 43.16 -4.36 -32.50
C LYS A 7 43.10 -5.39 -33.63
N GLU A 8 44.06 -6.32 -33.67
CA GLU A 8 44.07 -7.43 -34.65
C GLU A 8 42.87 -8.38 -34.44
N GLU A 9 42.52 -8.71 -33.20
CA GLU A 9 41.35 -9.54 -32.90
C GLU A 9 40.04 -8.82 -33.26
N VAL A 10 39.94 -7.52 -32.97
CA VAL A 10 38.81 -6.69 -33.41
C VAL A 10 38.74 -6.63 -34.94
N ALA A 11 39.88 -6.53 -35.63
CA ALA A 11 39.92 -6.53 -37.09
C ALA A 11 39.36 -7.81 -37.69
N LYS A 12 39.67 -8.97 -37.09
CA LYS A 12 39.11 -10.27 -37.49
C LYS A 12 37.61 -10.36 -37.17
N ALA A 13 37.20 -9.89 -36.00
CA ALA A 13 35.82 -10.00 -35.53
C ALA A 13 34.85 -9.11 -36.31
N PHE A 14 35.26 -7.87 -36.63
CA PHE A 14 34.40 -6.87 -37.27
C PHE A 14 34.73 -6.63 -38.75
N GLY A 15 35.78 -7.26 -39.28
CA GLY A 15 36.21 -7.07 -40.67
C GLY A 15 36.78 -5.67 -40.96
N VAL A 16 37.23 -4.95 -39.93
CA VAL A 16 37.77 -3.58 -40.05
C VAL A 16 39.29 -3.63 -39.87
N PRO A 17 40.10 -3.40 -40.93
CA PRO A 17 41.55 -3.35 -40.83
C PRO A 17 42.06 -2.42 -39.73
N VAL A 18 43.16 -2.80 -39.07
CA VAL A 18 43.74 -2.09 -37.91
C VAL A 18 44.00 -0.61 -38.21
N GLN A 19 44.43 -0.28 -39.42
CA GLN A 19 44.69 1.09 -39.86
C GLN A 19 43.44 1.96 -40.03
N PHE A 20 42.24 1.38 -39.99
CA PHE A 20 40.95 2.07 -40.07
C PHE A 20 40.23 2.14 -38.71
N GLN A 21 40.90 1.74 -37.62
CA GLN A 21 40.35 1.72 -36.28
C GLN A 21 40.91 2.88 -35.44
N ARG A 22 40.03 3.71 -34.90
CA ARG A 22 40.36 4.67 -33.83
C ARG A 22 39.54 4.37 -32.58
N TYR A 23 40.20 4.27 -31.43
CA TYR A 23 39.55 3.96 -30.17
C TYR A 23 39.44 5.18 -29.27
N TRP A 24 38.27 5.31 -28.66
CA TRP A 24 37.95 6.31 -27.67
C TRP A 24 37.71 5.65 -26.32
N LEU A 25 38.21 6.27 -25.25
CA LEU A 25 37.84 5.90 -23.90
C LEU A 25 36.39 6.28 -23.65
N TRP A 26 35.60 5.32 -23.20
CA TRP A 26 34.23 5.53 -22.77
C TRP A 26 34.20 5.66 -21.26
N ALA A 27 33.97 6.87 -20.76
CA ALA A 27 34.13 7.18 -19.33
C ALA A 27 32.86 7.78 -18.73
N GLU A 28 32.71 7.57 -17.43
CA GLU A 28 31.72 8.27 -16.61
C GLU A 28 32.17 9.70 -16.36
N ARG A 29 31.30 10.66 -16.65
CA ARG A 29 31.50 12.07 -16.36
C ARG A 29 30.96 12.41 -14.97
N LYS A 30 31.30 13.61 -14.46
CA LYS A 30 30.82 14.11 -13.15
C LYS A 30 29.29 14.10 -13.00
N ASN A 31 28.55 14.20 -14.10
CA ASN A 31 27.09 14.19 -14.11
C ASN A 31 26.47 12.78 -14.20
N HIS A 32 27.29 11.72 -14.04
CA HIS A 32 26.92 10.30 -14.14
C HIS A 32 26.47 9.85 -15.54
N THR A 33 26.86 10.59 -16.58
CA THR A 33 26.68 10.13 -17.97
C THR A 33 27.93 9.43 -18.47
N TYR A 34 27.73 8.44 -19.35
CA TYR A 34 28.81 7.69 -19.98
C TYR A 34 28.94 8.10 -21.44
N ARG A 35 30.07 8.72 -21.81
CA ARG A 35 30.30 9.22 -23.19
C ARG A 35 31.73 8.90 -23.66
N PRO A 36 31.97 8.82 -24.98
CA PRO A 36 33.33 8.88 -25.53
C PRO A 36 33.98 10.20 -25.14
N TYR A 37 35.10 10.18 -24.44
CA TYR A 37 35.72 11.41 -23.89
C TYR A 37 36.99 11.83 -24.62
N ARG A 38 37.87 10.86 -24.95
CA ARG A 38 39.11 11.13 -25.71
C ARG A 38 39.60 9.90 -26.45
N THR A 39 40.41 10.11 -27.49
CA THR A 39 41.11 9.04 -28.18
C THR A 39 42.24 8.44 -27.34
N LEU A 40 42.59 7.19 -27.62
CA LEU A 40 43.83 6.59 -27.12
C LEU A 40 45.04 7.24 -27.78
N THR A 41 46.09 7.46 -27.00
CA THR A 41 47.39 7.92 -27.50
C THR A 41 48.20 6.75 -28.07
N ALA A 42 49.18 7.03 -28.94
CA ALA A 42 50.08 6.00 -29.48
C ALA A 42 50.82 5.23 -28.37
N GLN A 43 51.14 5.90 -27.26
CA GLN A 43 51.80 5.28 -26.11
C GLN A 43 50.87 4.36 -25.32
N GLU A 44 49.57 4.65 -25.31
CA GLU A 44 48.54 3.80 -24.70
C GLU A 44 48.26 2.57 -25.56
N GLU A 45 48.24 2.68 -26.89
CA GLU A 45 48.00 1.56 -27.80
C GLU A 45 49.09 0.48 -27.78
N ILE A 46 50.27 0.76 -27.22
CA ILE A 46 51.35 -0.23 -27.04
C ILE A 46 51.31 -0.91 -25.66
N GLN A 47 50.50 -0.43 -24.72
CA GLN A 47 50.40 -1.02 -23.38
C GLN A 47 49.57 -2.32 -23.36
N PRO A 48 49.71 -3.15 -22.31
CA PRO A 48 48.77 -4.23 -22.03
C PRO A 48 47.35 -3.69 -21.77
N VAL A 49 46.32 -4.41 -22.26
CA VAL A 49 44.90 -4.04 -22.06
C VAL A 49 44.55 -3.82 -20.57
N GLY A 50 45.18 -4.59 -19.67
CA GLY A 50 44.97 -4.47 -18.22
C GLY A 50 45.43 -3.13 -17.63
N GLN A 51 46.47 -2.50 -18.19
CA GLN A 51 46.94 -1.19 -17.74
C GLN A 51 46.06 -0.05 -18.26
N LEU A 52 45.49 -0.20 -19.46
CA LEU A 52 44.51 0.77 -20.00
C LEU A 52 43.21 0.79 -19.19
N ARG A 53 42.85 -0.32 -18.55
CA ARG A 53 41.71 -0.40 -17.63
C ARG A 53 41.87 0.54 -16.43
N GLU A 54 43.06 0.62 -15.84
CA GLU A 54 43.35 1.48 -14.69
C GLU A 54 43.28 2.98 -15.04
N VAL A 55 43.51 3.33 -16.31
CA VAL A 55 43.39 4.70 -16.83
C VAL A 55 41.93 5.08 -17.15
N SER A 56 41.09 4.10 -17.48
CA SER A 56 39.70 4.31 -17.89
C SER A 56 38.70 4.37 -16.72
N ASN A 57 39.04 3.85 -15.53
CA ASN A 57 38.09 3.73 -14.42
C ASN A 57 38.75 3.84 -13.04
N LYS A 58 38.20 4.68 -12.15
CA LYS A 58 38.68 4.83 -10.74
C LYS A 58 38.02 3.84 -9.77
N GLU A 59 36.90 3.26 -10.17
CA GLU A 59 36.19 2.23 -9.41
C GLU A 59 36.59 0.87 -9.97
N ASN A 60 36.99 -0.06 -9.10
CA ASN A 60 37.61 -1.36 -9.38
C ASN A 60 36.70 -2.38 -10.13
N ASN A 61 36.09 -1.98 -11.25
CA ASN A 61 35.30 -2.86 -12.11
C ASN A 61 36.20 -3.60 -13.12
N ALA A 62 35.86 -4.86 -13.40
CA ALA A 62 36.63 -5.73 -14.28
C ALA A 62 36.58 -5.34 -15.78
N GLU A 63 35.70 -4.41 -16.16
CA GLU A 63 35.39 -4.07 -17.56
C GLU A 63 36.12 -2.81 -18.08
N LEU A 64 36.64 -2.88 -19.30
CA LEU A 64 37.15 -1.73 -20.07
C LEU A 64 36.14 -1.40 -21.19
N LYS A 65 35.58 -0.19 -21.17
CA LYS A 65 34.60 0.27 -22.16
C LYS A 65 35.27 1.21 -23.18
N LEU A 66 35.13 0.90 -24.46
CA LEU A 66 35.74 1.66 -25.56
C LEU A 66 34.69 1.94 -26.63
N PHE A 67 34.80 3.10 -27.28
CA PHE A 67 34.06 3.41 -28.50
C PHE A 67 35.01 3.28 -29.70
N LEU A 68 34.65 2.42 -30.66
CA LEU A 68 35.41 2.20 -31.89
C LEU A 68 34.86 3.10 -32.99
N GLU A 69 35.67 4.06 -33.40
CA GLU A 69 35.43 4.92 -34.55
C GLU A 69 35.93 4.24 -35.82
N VAL A 70 35.04 4.14 -36.81
CA VAL A 70 35.33 3.65 -38.17
C VAL A 70 34.68 4.62 -39.15
N GLU A 71 35.43 5.04 -40.18
CA GLU A 71 34.92 5.82 -41.30
C GLU A 71 34.55 4.91 -42.46
N LEU A 72 33.40 5.15 -43.09
CA LEU A 72 32.87 4.34 -44.19
C LEU A 72 32.65 5.22 -45.42
N CYS A 73 33.07 4.77 -46.60
CA CYS A 73 32.69 5.43 -47.85
C CYS A 73 31.26 5.03 -48.28
N LEU A 74 30.75 5.65 -49.35
CA LEU A 74 29.37 5.49 -49.82
C LEU A 74 28.98 4.02 -50.14
N ASP A 75 29.94 3.17 -50.45
CA ASP A 75 29.75 1.73 -50.67
C ASP A 75 29.97 0.87 -49.40
N LEU A 76 29.97 1.52 -48.23
CA LEU A 76 30.11 0.93 -46.90
C LEU A 76 31.47 0.24 -46.64
N ARG A 77 32.51 0.54 -47.43
CA ARG A 77 33.86 0.06 -47.15
C ARG A 77 34.59 0.98 -46.16
N PRO A 78 35.35 0.42 -45.21
CA PRO A 78 36.09 1.23 -44.26
C PRO A 78 37.31 1.89 -44.89
N PHE A 79 37.62 3.11 -44.45
CA PHE A 79 38.81 3.85 -44.85
C PHE A 79 39.48 4.51 -43.62
N PRO A 80 40.75 4.99 -43.73
CA PRO A 80 41.45 5.57 -42.59
C PRO A 80 40.70 6.79 -42.03
N PRO A 81 40.43 6.84 -40.71
CA PRO A 81 39.86 8.03 -40.10
C PRO A 81 40.83 9.21 -40.22
N GLN A 82 40.32 10.39 -40.58
CA GLN A 82 41.12 11.62 -40.66
C GLN A 82 41.75 11.95 -39.32
N GLU A 83 43.03 12.34 -39.29
CA GLU A 83 43.75 12.66 -38.06
C GLU A 83 43.02 13.75 -37.26
N LYS A 84 42.64 13.44 -36.02
CA LYS A 84 41.95 14.38 -35.12
C LYS A 84 42.96 15.44 -34.68
N ILE A 85 42.73 16.70 -35.04
CA ILE A 85 43.51 17.81 -34.49
C ILE A 85 42.95 18.24 -33.14
N LYS A 86 43.76 18.97 -32.35
CA LYS A 86 43.40 19.35 -30.98
C LYS A 86 42.09 20.15 -30.88
N GLU A 87 41.80 20.95 -31.91
CA GLU A 87 40.62 21.81 -32.00
C GLU A 87 39.35 21.05 -32.42
N ASP A 88 39.47 19.80 -32.88
CA ASP A 88 38.31 19.01 -33.32
C ASP A 88 37.53 18.47 -32.12
N VAL A 89 36.21 18.51 -32.24
CA VAL A 89 35.25 17.99 -31.28
C VAL A 89 34.37 16.96 -31.98
N LEU A 90 34.26 15.77 -31.40
CA LEU A 90 33.36 14.73 -31.88
C LEU A 90 31.96 14.88 -31.26
N LEU A 91 30.97 15.19 -32.10
CA LEU A 91 29.58 15.35 -31.69
C LEU A 91 28.69 14.24 -32.24
N PHE A 92 27.68 13.85 -31.48
CA PHE A 92 26.67 12.86 -31.86
C PHE A 92 25.32 13.52 -32.04
N PHE A 93 24.56 13.11 -33.05
CA PHE A 93 23.30 13.76 -33.41
C PHE A 93 22.12 12.79 -33.31
N LYS A 94 21.04 13.27 -32.69
CA LYS A 94 19.76 12.57 -32.60
C LYS A 94 18.65 13.45 -33.16
N LEU A 95 17.87 12.92 -34.11
CA LEU A 95 16.70 13.63 -34.63
C LEU A 95 15.47 13.18 -33.85
N TYR A 96 14.74 14.13 -33.29
CA TYR A 96 13.39 13.94 -32.77
C TYR A 96 12.36 14.35 -33.82
N ASP A 97 11.38 13.47 -34.03
CA ASP A 97 10.21 13.75 -34.85
C ASP A 97 8.98 13.83 -33.94
N PRO A 98 8.39 15.03 -33.75
CA PRO A 98 7.24 15.23 -32.88
C PRO A 98 5.93 14.66 -33.43
N LEU A 99 5.82 14.41 -34.75
CA LEU A 99 4.61 13.81 -35.33
C LEU A 99 4.47 12.33 -34.95
N ILE A 100 5.58 11.60 -34.96
CA ILE A 100 5.61 10.16 -34.67
C ILE A 100 6.15 9.85 -33.27
N GLU A 101 6.44 10.89 -32.48
CA GLU A 101 6.99 10.81 -31.12
C GLU A 101 8.20 9.86 -31.04
N LYS A 102 9.17 10.03 -31.94
CA LYS A 102 10.33 9.14 -32.02
C LYS A 102 11.62 9.90 -32.15
N ILE A 103 12.60 9.51 -31.33
CA ILE A 103 13.98 9.96 -31.47
C ILE A 103 14.81 8.88 -32.15
N ARG A 104 15.66 9.25 -33.11
CA ARG A 104 16.56 8.34 -33.83
C ARG A 104 17.97 8.89 -33.89
N TYR A 105 18.95 7.99 -33.90
CA TYR A 105 20.34 8.37 -34.19
C TYR A 105 20.47 8.80 -35.66
N VAL A 106 21.20 9.88 -35.88
CA VAL A 106 21.42 10.48 -37.21
C VAL A 106 22.85 10.26 -37.66
N GLY A 107 23.81 10.46 -36.77
CA GLY A 107 25.22 10.33 -37.12
C GLY A 107 26.11 11.05 -36.12
N ARG A 108 27.37 11.20 -36.52
CA ARG A 108 28.39 11.94 -35.77
C ARG A 108 29.12 12.88 -36.72
N LEU A 109 29.62 14.01 -36.21
CA LEU A 109 30.45 14.95 -36.96
C LEU A 109 31.67 15.35 -36.13
N PHE A 110 32.77 15.59 -36.83
CA PHE A 110 33.87 16.40 -36.30
C PHE A 110 33.63 17.86 -36.67
N VAL A 111 33.65 18.73 -35.66
CA VAL A 111 33.52 20.18 -35.79
C VAL A 111 34.70 20.84 -35.08
N LYS A 112 35.07 22.08 -35.42
CA LYS A 112 36.04 22.80 -34.59
C LYS A 112 35.33 23.41 -33.40
N GLU A 113 36.00 23.42 -32.26
CA GLU A 113 35.48 24.07 -31.05
C GLU A 113 35.20 25.58 -31.26
N SER A 114 35.86 26.23 -32.22
CA SER A 114 35.62 27.63 -32.59
C SER A 114 34.50 27.84 -33.62
N ASP A 115 33.99 26.78 -34.25
CA ASP A 115 32.88 26.88 -35.20
C ASP A 115 31.57 27.16 -34.46
N LYS A 116 30.59 27.74 -35.16
CA LYS A 116 29.23 27.93 -34.63
C LYS A 116 28.33 26.78 -35.07
N PRO A 117 27.30 26.41 -34.28
CA PRO A 117 26.28 25.46 -34.73
C PRO A 117 25.62 25.87 -36.06
N LEU A 118 25.46 27.18 -36.29
CA LEU A 118 24.96 27.72 -37.55
C LEU A 118 25.79 27.28 -38.77
N ASP A 119 27.11 27.18 -38.62
CA ASP A 119 28.05 26.85 -39.71
C ASP A 119 27.97 25.37 -40.14
N VAL A 120 27.33 24.52 -39.33
CA VAL A 120 27.22 23.08 -39.57
C VAL A 120 25.79 22.60 -39.83
N LEU A 121 24.78 23.49 -39.80
CA LEU A 121 23.37 23.11 -40.01
C LEU A 121 23.15 22.39 -41.33
N THR A 122 23.77 22.85 -42.42
CA THR A 122 23.65 22.20 -43.73
C THR A 122 24.12 20.75 -43.69
N LYS A 123 25.22 20.45 -42.98
CA LYS A 123 25.71 19.09 -42.81
C LYS A 123 24.78 18.26 -41.93
N ILE A 124 24.20 18.85 -40.87
CA ILE A 124 23.22 18.18 -40.01
C ILE A 124 21.97 17.83 -40.82
N ASN A 125 21.47 18.75 -41.66
CA ASN A 125 20.36 18.53 -42.57
C ASN A 125 20.66 17.42 -43.58
N GLU A 126 21.83 17.43 -44.21
CA GLU A 126 22.27 16.35 -45.11
C GLU A 126 22.28 14.99 -44.42
N LEU A 127 22.82 14.90 -43.20
CA LEU A 127 22.80 13.66 -42.40
C LEU A 127 21.37 13.24 -42.03
N ALA A 128 20.48 14.19 -41.78
CA ALA A 128 19.08 13.93 -41.46
C ALA A 128 18.26 13.50 -42.69
N GLY A 129 18.74 13.82 -43.90
CA GLY A 129 18.01 13.68 -45.16
C GLY A 129 17.04 14.84 -45.44
N PHE A 130 17.30 16.02 -44.86
CA PHE A 130 16.51 17.24 -45.06
C PHE A 130 17.05 18.09 -46.21
N SER A 131 16.28 19.10 -46.64
CA SER A 131 16.81 20.11 -47.55
C SER A 131 17.88 20.96 -46.85
N ALA A 132 18.84 21.46 -47.62
CA ALA A 132 19.97 22.22 -47.06
C ALA A 132 19.54 23.49 -46.29
N ASP A 133 18.38 24.03 -46.64
CA ASP A 133 17.74 25.23 -46.11
C ASP A 133 16.66 24.95 -45.06
N GLU A 134 16.45 23.68 -44.66
CA GLU A 134 15.47 23.34 -43.62
C GLU A 134 15.84 23.99 -42.28
N GLU A 135 14.89 24.71 -41.69
CA GLU A 135 15.04 25.29 -40.35
C GLU A 135 14.94 24.20 -39.27
N ILE A 136 15.97 24.09 -38.44
CA ILE A 136 16.04 23.12 -37.34
C ILE A 136 16.37 23.81 -36.02
N GLU A 137 15.90 23.21 -34.93
CA GLU A 137 16.18 23.64 -33.56
C GLU A 137 17.10 22.61 -32.89
N LEU A 138 18.10 23.10 -32.15
CA LEU A 138 19.15 22.28 -31.55
C LEU A 138 19.06 22.30 -30.02
N PHE A 139 19.23 21.12 -29.42
CA PHE A 139 19.16 20.90 -27.99
C PHE A 139 20.33 20.02 -27.54
N GLU A 140 21.00 20.37 -26.46
CA GLU A 140 22.02 19.53 -25.86
C GLU A 140 21.37 18.50 -24.92
N GLU A 141 21.61 17.20 -25.14
CA GLU A 141 21.28 16.16 -24.18
C GLU A 141 22.42 16.04 -23.15
N ILE A 142 22.30 16.80 -22.06
CA ILE A 142 23.30 16.85 -20.99
C ILE A 142 23.19 15.60 -20.11
N LYS A 143 21.96 15.22 -19.73
CA LYS A 143 21.69 14.10 -18.81
C LYS A 143 20.28 13.55 -19.02
N PHE A 144 20.10 12.23 -18.89
CA PHE A 144 18.80 11.57 -19.03
C PHE A 144 18.28 10.99 -17.70
N GLU A 145 19.14 10.37 -16.89
CA GLU A 145 18.77 9.84 -15.57
C GLU A 145 19.61 10.50 -14.47
N PRO A 146 19.06 10.76 -13.26
CA PRO A 146 17.73 10.35 -12.79
C PRO A 146 16.61 11.35 -13.14
N HIS A 147 16.95 12.47 -13.77
CA HIS A 147 16.03 13.45 -14.36
C HIS A 147 16.66 13.94 -15.67
N VAL A 148 15.81 14.35 -16.62
CA VAL A 148 16.26 14.87 -17.89
C VAL A 148 16.82 16.27 -17.68
N VAL A 149 17.98 16.53 -18.27
CA VAL A 149 18.56 17.85 -18.45
C VAL A 149 18.86 17.96 -19.94
N CYS A 150 18.03 18.74 -20.63
CA CYS A 150 18.14 18.99 -22.06
C CYS A 150 17.90 20.48 -22.33
N GLU A 151 18.92 21.16 -22.87
CA GLU A 151 18.95 22.62 -22.96
C GLU A 151 19.02 23.08 -24.42
N TYR A 152 18.45 24.24 -24.72
CA TYR A 152 18.51 24.83 -26.06
C TYR A 152 19.93 25.32 -26.39
N ILE A 153 20.39 25.09 -27.62
CA ILE A 153 21.71 25.55 -28.08
C ILE A 153 21.56 26.85 -28.88
N ASP A 154 22.20 27.92 -28.43
CA ASP A 154 22.31 29.15 -29.21
C ASP A 154 23.21 28.93 -30.43
N SER A 155 22.62 29.04 -31.63
CA SER A 155 23.32 28.82 -32.89
C SER A 155 24.32 29.93 -33.24
N ASN A 156 24.28 31.08 -32.55
CA ASN A 156 25.19 32.20 -32.80
C ASN A 156 26.49 32.13 -31.98
N MET A 157 26.52 31.33 -30.94
CA MET A 157 27.68 31.08 -30.08
C MET A 157 28.54 29.96 -30.67
N SER A 158 29.83 29.98 -30.41
CA SER A 158 30.72 28.87 -30.78
C SER A 158 30.46 27.65 -29.91
N PHE A 159 30.81 26.44 -30.40
CA PHE A 159 30.70 25.21 -29.61
C PHE A 159 31.43 25.32 -28.27
N ARG A 160 32.60 25.96 -28.23
CA ARG A 160 33.35 26.22 -26.98
C ARG A 160 32.57 27.10 -26.00
N GLU A 161 31.89 28.13 -26.48
CA GLU A 161 31.10 29.03 -25.62
C GLU A 161 29.84 28.34 -25.08
N CYS A 162 29.26 27.41 -25.84
CA CYS A 162 28.18 26.53 -25.39
C CYS A 162 28.67 25.39 -24.48
N VAL A 163 29.97 25.30 -24.18
CA VAL A 163 30.58 24.22 -23.38
C VAL A 163 30.39 22.82 -24.01
N ILE A 164 30.23 22.78 -25.33
CA ILE A 164 30.06 21.54 -26.11
C ILE A 164 31.43 20.94 -26.42
N GLY A 165 31.62 19.67 -26.07
CA GLY A 165 32.87 18.93 -26.17
C GLY A 165 32.73 17.49 -26.69
N ASP A 166 33.86 16.77 -26.68
CA ASP A 166 33.95 15.41 -27.22
C ASP A 166 32.94 14.47 -26.54
N GLY A 167 32.07 13.84 -27.34
CA GLY A 167 31.06 12.90 -26.88
C GLY A 167 29.71 13.52 -26.51
N ASP A 168 29.54 14.83 -26.71
CA ASP A 168 28.24 15.47 -26.49
C ASP A 168 27.22 15.06 -27.54
N ILE A 169 25.95 15.06 -27.12
CA ILE A 169 24.83 14.62 -27.93
C ILE A 169 23.97 15.85 -28.16
N ILE A 170 23.83 16.21 -29.43
CA ILE A 170 22.92 17.24 -29.89
C ILE A 170 21.68 16.54 -30.42
N CYS A 171 20.58 16.71 -29.70
CA CYS A 171 19.25 16.40 -30.20
C CYS A 171 18.77 17.57 -31.05
N PHE A 172 18.05 17.29 -32.12
CA PHE A 172 17.47 18.34 -32.96
C PHE A 172 16.14 17.91 -33.55
N GLN A 173 15.37 18.87 -34.01
CA GLN A 173 14.09 18.67 -34.68
C GLN A 173 13.87 19.77 -35.73
N LYS A 174 12.92 19.57 -36.64
CA LYS A 174 12.46 20.66 -37.52
C LYS A 174 11.84 21.78 -36.68
N SER A 175 12.07 23.03 -37.09
CA SER A 175 11.46 24.16 -36.39
C SER A 175 9.94 24.11 -36.54
N ILE A 176 9.25 24.23 -35.41
CA ILE A 176 7.78 24.23 -35.36
C ILE A 176 7.18 25.64 -35.29
N ARG A 177 8.01 26.70 -35.39
CA ARG A 177 7.61 28.11 -35.22
C ARG A 177 6.53 28.59 -36.20
N ASN A 178 6.37 27.92 -37.33
CA ASN A 178 5.38 28.24 -38.36
C ASN A 178 4.21 27.25 -38.43
N GLN A 179 4.09 26.34 -37.44
CA GLN A 179 3.10 25.27 -37.40
C GLN A 179 2.19 25.41 -36.16
N CYS A 180 0.98 24.85 -36.23
CA CYS A 180 0.06 24.86 -35.10
C CYS A 180 0.59 23.92 -33.98
N SER A 181 0.97 24.48 -32.84
CA SER A 181 1.57 23.73 -31.72
C SER A 181 0.63 22.69 -31.10
N GLU A 182 -0.68 22.82 -31.31
CA GLU A 182 -1.72 21.93 -30.78
C GLU A 182 -1.70 20.52 -31.38
N GLN A 183 -1.00 20.31 -32.49
CA GLN A 183 -0.91 18.99 -33.13
C GLN A 183 0.05 18.03 -32.39
N TYR A 184 0.94 18.55 -31.55
CA TYR A 184 2.03 17.78 -30.94
C TYR A 184 1.81 17.55 -29.46
N ARG A 185 1.80 16.29 -29.04
CA ARG A 185 1.73 15.93 -27.62
C ARG A 185 3.01 16.33 -26.87
N PHE A 186 4.16 16.16 -27.52
CA PHE A 186 5.46 16.54 -27.02
C PHE A 186 6.13 17.40 -28.10
N PRO A 187 5.89 18.72 -28.11
CA PRO A 187 6.34 19.58 -29.20
C PRO A 187 7.86 19.69 -29.29
N GLU A 188 8.57 19.51 -28.18
CA GLU A 188 10.02 19.71 -28.10
C GLU A 188 10.76 18.49 -27.53
N VAL A 189 12.03 18.34 -27.92
CA VAL A 189 12.94 17.29 -27.41
C VAL A 189 12.89 17.15 -25.88
N PRO A 190 13.02 18.22 -25.06
CA PRO A 190 13.05 18.07 -23.61
C PRO A 190 11.76 17.42 -23.07
N SER A 191 10.59 17.89 -23.55
CA SER A 191 9.28 17.37 -23.15
C SER A 191 9.10 15.88 -23.49
N TYR A 192 9.61 15.44 -24.65
CA TYR A 192 9.57 14.05 -25.06
C TYR A 192 10.50 13.17 -24.19
N LEU A 193 11.73 13.63 -23.93
CA LEU A 193 12.67 12.89 -23.09
C LEU A 193 12.13 12.73 -21.66
N ASP A 194 11.51 13.77 -21.09
CA ASP A 194 10.86 13.70 -19.77
C ASP A 194 9.73 12.66 -19.75
N TYR A 195 8.90 12.63 -20.79
CA TYR A 195 7.87 11.60 -20.94
C TYR A 195 8.46 10.18 -20.98
N VAL A 196 9.52 9.97 -21.77
CA VAL A 196 10.17 8.66 -21.89
C VAL A 196 10.74 8.21 -20.54
N LEU A 197 11.42 9.10 -19.81
CA LEU A 197 11.96 8.80 -18.49
C LEU A 197 10.84 8.40 -17.51
N ASN A 198 9.79 9.22 -17.41
CA ASN A 198 8.66 8.96 -16.52
C ASN A 198 7.96 7.64 -16.86
N ARG A 199 7.82 7.33 -18.16
CA ARG A 199 7.28 6.05 -18.63
C ARG A 199 8.15 4.87 -18.21
N GLN A 200 9.48 4.99 -18.31
CA GLN A 200 10.41 3.93 -17.89
C GLN A 200 10.39 3.72 -16.37
N ILE A 201 10.32 4.80 -15.57
CA ILE A 201 10.19 4.72 -14.11
C ILE A 201 8.90 3.99 -13.74
N ARG A 202 7.77 4.40 -14.32
CA ARG A 202 6.47 3.77 -14.08
C ARG A 202 6.47 2.28 -14.42
N LEU A 203 6.99 1.90 -15.59
CA LEU A 203 7.05 0.50 -16.02
C LEU A 203 7.95 -0.36 -15.11
N ARG A 204 9.09 0.17 -14.66
CA ARG A 204 9.95 -0.53 -13.67
C ARG A 204 9.18 -0.79 -12.38
N LYS A 205 8.52 0.24 -11.84
CA LYS A 205 7.72 0.13 -10.61
C LYS A 205 6.57 -0.88 -10.74
N GLU A 206 5.82 -0.84 -11.85
CA GLU A 206 4.74 -1.81 -12.13
C GLU A 206 5.27 -3.26 -12.20
N GLN A 207 6.46 -3.48 -12.77
CA GLN A 207 7.10 -4.80 -12.81
C GLN A 207 7.55 -5.27 -11.42
N GLU A 208 8.18 -4.39 -10.64
CA GLU A 208 8.60 -4.67 -9.27
C GLU A 208 7.39 -5.02 -8.38
N GLU A 209 6.31 -4.25 -8.46
CA GLU A 209 5.06 -4.52 -7.73
C GLU A 209 4.43 -5.86 -8.14
N LYS A 210 4.43 -6.19 -9.43
CA LYS A 210 3.89 -7.46 -9.92
C LYS A 210 4.73 -8.65 -9.45
N GLU A 211 6.05 -8.52 -9.45
CA GLU A 211 6.95 -9.55 -8.93
C GLU A 211 6.78 -9.72 -7.42
N GLN A 212 6.66 -8.61 -6.69
CA GLN A 212 6.41 -8.63 -5.25
C GLN A 212 5.07 -9.31 -4.92
N LYS A 213 3.97 -8.93 -5.58
CA LYS A 213 2.66 -9.57 -5.40
C LYS A 213 2.69 -11.07 -5.74
N ARG A 214 3.47 -11.47 -6.76
CA ARG A 214 3.66 -12.89 -7.10
C ARG A 214 4.39 -13.63 -5.98
N LYS A 215 5.47 -13.06 -5.44
CA LYS A 215 6.22 -13.63 -4.30
C LYS A 215 5.33 -13.76 -3.07
N GLU A 216 4.59 -12.72 -2.72
CA GLU A 216 3.63 -12.73 -1.60
C GLU A 216 2.53 -13.79 -1.78
N GLY A 217 2.00 -13.93 -3.01
CA GLY A 217 1.00 -14.97 -3.32
C GLY A 217 1.55 -16.39 -3.22
N GLU A 218 2.79 -16.63 -3.69
CA GLU A 218 3.47 -17.92 -3.54
C GLU A 218 3.75 -18.24 -2.07
N GLU A 219 4.19 -17.25 -1.29
CA GLU A 219 4.41 -17.38 0.16
C GLU A 219 3.11 -17.66 0.92
N ALA A 220 2.02 -16.91 0.65
CA ALA A 220 0.72 -17.14 1.27
C ALA A 220 0.15 -18.53 0.93
N ARG A 221 0.55 -19.11 -0.23
CA ARG A 221 0.20 -20.49 -0.57
C ARG A 221 0.93 -21.51 0.30
N LEU A 222 2.17 -21.24 0.70
CA LEU A 222 3.03 -22.17 1.43
C LEU A 222 2.97 -22.02 2.96
N TYR A 223 2.77 -20.81 3.46
CA TYR A 223 2.82 -20.49 4.89
C TYR A 223 1.43 -20.21 5.45
N THR A 224 1.28 -20.40 6.76
CA THR A 224 0.10 -20.02 7.53
C THR A 224 0.55 -19.44 8.86
N ILE A 225 -0.31 -18.65 9.48
CA ILE A 225 -0.03 -18.07 10.79
C ILE A 225 -0.79 -18.87 11.86
N ILE A 226 -0.11 -19.23 12.95
CA ILE A 226 -0.73 -19.76 14.16
C ILE A 226 -0.53 -18.74 15.28
N LYS A 227 -1.61 -18.24 15.86
CA LYS A 227 -1.60 -17.37 17.05
C LYS A 227 -1.84 -18.23 18.29
N VAL A 228 -0.96 -18.15 19.28
CA VAL A 228 -1.02 -18.96 20.50
C VAL A 228 -1.19 -18.06 21.71
N ALA A 229 -2.33 -18.18 22.39
CA ALA A 229 -2.63 -17.53 23.66
C ALA A 229 -2.31 -18.45 24.84
N ARG A 230 -1.81 -17.90 25.95
CA ARG A 230 -1.47 -18.60 27.20
C ARG A 230 -2.03 -17.85 28.40
N ASP A 231 -2.11 -18.52 29.55
CA ASP A 231 -2.53 -17.93 30.82
C ASP A 231 -1.81 -16.59 31.14
N GLU A 232 -0.52 -16.44 30.78
CA GLU A 232 0.20 -15.17 30.94
C GLU A 232 -0.38 -14.05 30.08
N ASP A 233 -0.71 -14.33 28.82
CA ASP A 233 -1.26 -13.34 27.89
C ASP A 233 -2.65 -12.87 28.37
N LEU A 234 -3.47 -13.80 28.90
CA LEU A 234 -4.76 -13.49 29.53
C LEU A 234 -4.57 -12.58 30.76
N GLY A 235 -3.62 -12.92 31.63
CA GLY A 235 -3.30 -12.13 32.83
C GLY A 235 -2.71 -10.74 32.53
N GLU A 236 -1.99 -10.60 31.42
CA GLU A 236 -1.42 -9.32 31.00
C GLU A 236 -2.46 -8.36 30.41
N GLN A 237 -3.48 -8.89 29.72
CA GLN A 237 -4.47 -8.10 28.99
C GLN A 237 -5.76 -7.82 29.78
N ILE A 238 -6.26 -8.81 30.55
CA ILE A 238 -7.50 -8.68 31.30
C ILE A 238 -7.38 -7.62 32.40
N GLY A 239 -8.28 -6.64 32.40
CA GLY A 239 -8.30 -5.51 33.33
C GLY A 239 -7.53 -4.27 32.86
N LYS A 240 -6.89 -4.34 31.69
CA LYS A 240 -6.16 -3.22 31.10
C LYS A 240 -6.74 -2.83 29.75
N GLU A 241 -6.69 -3.75 28.80
CA GLU A 241 -7.11 -3.53 27.42
C GLU A 241 -8.35 -4.35 27.09
N ILE A 242 -8.49 -5.51 27.77
CA ILE A 242 -9.61 -6.43 27.64
C ILE A 242 -10.34 -6.50 28.97
N TYR A 243 -11.65 -6.28 28.96
CA TYR A 243 -12.49 -6.39 30.15
C TYR A 243 -13.52 -7.51 29.99
N PHE A 244 -14.02 -7.68 28.76
CA PHE A 244 -14.89 -8.76 28.34
C PHE A 244 -14.14 -9.69 27.38
N ASP A 245 -14.43 -11.00 27.42
CA ASP A 245 -13.68 -12.06 26.75
C ASP A 245 -12.26 -12.27 27.34
N LEU A 246 -11.48 -13.17 26.74
CA LEU A 246 -10.22 -13.67 27.30
C LEU A 246 -8.99 -12.91 26.78
N VAL A 247 -8.92 -12.62 25.48
CA VAL A 247 -7.68 -12.12 24.86
C VAL A 247 -7.90 -11.46 23.50
N ASP A 248 -7.16 -10.39 23.22
CA ASP A 248 -6.92 -9.87 21.89
C ASP A 248 -5.82 -10.68 21.19
N HIS A 249 -6.22 -11.40 20.14
CA HIS A 249 -5.34 -12.27 19.38
C HIS A 249 -4.32 -11.51 18.51
N ASP A 250 -4.49 -10.21 18.29
CA ASP A 250 -3.49 -9.42 17.56
C ASP A 250 -2.30 -9.04 18.45
N LYS A 251 -2.46 -9.19 19.77
CA LYS A 251 -1.42 -8.94 20.77
C LYS A 251 -0.76 -10.22 21.30
N VAL A 252 -1.19 -11.40 20.87
CA VAL A 252 -0.55 -12.68 21.25
C VAL A 252 0.55 -13.07 20.27
N ARG A 253 1.40 -14.02 20.68
CA ARG A 253 2.50 -14.52 19.85
C ARG A 253 1.98 -15.20 18.59
N ALA A 254 2.38 -14.68 17.43
CA ALA A 254 2.14 -15.27 16.12
C ALA A 254 3.35 -16.09 15.63
N PHE A 255 3.08 -17.28 15.10
CA PHE A 255 4.06 -18.18 14.52
C PHE A 255 3.78 -18.33 13.02
N ARG A 256 4.75 -17.93 12.18
CA ARG A 256 4.66 -18.14 10.73
C ARG A 256 5.27 -19.49 10.37
N ILE A 257 4.42 -20.45 10.01
CA ILE A 257 4.78 -21.86 9.85
C ILE A 257 4.41 -22.36 8.45
N LEU A 258 5.20 -23.29 7.91
CA LEU A 258 4.89 -23.97 6.66
C LEU A 258 3.64 -24.84 6.83
N LYS A 259 2.71 -24.78 5.88
CA LYS A 259 1.46 -25.57 5.93
C LYS A 259 1.74 -27.08 6.00
N GLN A 260 2.76 -27.57 5.30
CA GLN A 260 3.14 -28.98 5.34
C GLN A 260 3.89 -29.41 6.62
N MET A 261 4.24 -28.49 7.52
CA MET A 261 4.93 -28.84 8.77
C MET A 261 4.02 -29.73 9.63
N PRO A 262 4.49 -30.88 10.13
CA PRO A 262 3.75 -31.68 11.11
C PRO A 262 3.47 -30.86 12.38
N PHE A 263 2.27 -30.98 12.94
CA PHE A 263 1.91 -30.24 14.16
C PHE A 263 2.83 -30.58 15.35
N THR A 264 3.33 -31.81 15.42
CA THR A 264 4.36 -32.23 16.39
C THR A 264 5.65 -31.40 16.31
N GLN A 265 6.09 -31.01 15.10
CA GLN A 265 7.24 -30.11 14.94
C GLN A 265 6.90 -28.67 15.35
N PHE A 266 5.67 -28.23 15.12
CA PHE A 266 5.19 -26.96 15.65
C PHE A 266 5.21 -26.94 17.19
N LYS A 267 4.83 -28.04 17.86
CA LYS A 267 4.95 -28.16 19.34
C LYS A 267 6.39 -27.94 19.82
N GLU A 268 7.39 -28.40 19.07
CA GLU A 268 8.81 -28.15 19.37
C GLU A 268 9.20 -26.67 19.19
N GLU A 269 8.64 -25.98 18.19
CA GLU A 269 8.84 -24.53 18.01
C GLU A 269 8.29 -23.73 19.19
N VAL A 270 7.09 -24.11 19.65
CA VAL A 270 6.46 -23.54 20.84
C VAL A 270 7.28 -23.87 22.09
N ALA A 271 7.81 -25.09 22.21
CA ALA A 271 8.67 -25.49 23.32
C ALA A 271 9.95 -24.63 23.39
N ARG A 272 10.56 -24.34 22.24
CA ARG A 272 11.73 -23.47 22.16
C ARG A 272 11.40 -22.02 22.51
N THR A 273 10.24 -21.54 22.07
CA THR A 273 9.85 -20.13 22.21
C THR A 273 9.41 -19.80 23.64
N PHE A 274 8.64 -20.68 24.28
CA PHE A 274 8.09 -20.44 25.61
C PHE A 274 8.78 -21.25 26.72
N GLY A 275 9.71 -22.14 26.38
CA GLY A 275 10.38 -22.99 27.36
C GLY A 275 9.50 -24.09 27.96
N ILE A 276 8.39 -24.45 27.30
CA ILE A 276 7.42 -25.46 27.77
C ILE A 276 7.63 -26.76 26.98
N PRO A 277 8.18 -27.83 27.57
CA PRO A 277 8.37 -29.11 26.88
C PRO A 277 7.09 -29.66 26.25
N VAL A 278 7.21 -30.30 25.07
CA VAL A 278 6.08 -30.82 24.27
C VAL A 278 5.09 -31.67 25.06
N LYS A 279 5.57 -32.51 25.97
CA LYS A 279 4.75 -33.39 26.84
C LYS A 279 3.87 -32.66 27.86
N PHE A 280 4.05 -31.35 27.99
CA PHE A 280 3.31 -30.47 28.90
C PHE A 280 2.36 -29.51 28.16
N GLN A 281 2.28 -29.63 26.83
CA GLN A 281 1.46 -28.75 26.00
C GLN A 281 0.15 -29.44 25.62
N ARG A 282 -0.99 -28.82 25.98
CA ARG A 282 -2.29 -29.13 25.39
C ARG A 282 -2.82 -27.93 24.63
N TYR A 283 -3.28 -28.13 23.40
CA TYR A 283 -3.84 -27.06 22.58
C TYR A 283 -5.35 -27.15 22.50
N TRP A 284 -6.00 -26.00 22.59
CA TRP A 284 -7.44 -25.82 22.42
C TRP A 284 -7.71 -24.95 21.20
N LEU A 285 -8.70 -25.35 20.39
CA LEU A 285 -9.21 -24.55 19.29
C LEU A 285 -10.14 -23.47 19.83
N TRP A 286 -10.11 -22.30 19.19
CA TRP A 286 -11.05 -21.23 19.43
C TRP A 286 -12.17 -21.22 18.38
N GLU A 287 -13.39 -20.90 18.80
CA GLU A 287 -14.54 -20.74 17.92
C GLU A 287 -15.31 -19.46 18.26
N LYS A 288 -15.86 -18.82 17.22
CA LYS A 288 -16.78 -17.69 17.39
C LYS A 288 -18.17 -18.26 17.58
N ARG A 289 -18.76 -17.98 18.73
CA ARG A 289 -20.10 -18.43 19.10
C ARG A 289 -21.17 -17.51 18.51
N GLU A 290 -22.42 -17.96 18.55
CA GLU A 290 -23.58 -17.21 18.01
C GLU A 290 -23.76 -15.85 18.69
N ASN A 291 -23.45 -15.76 19.99
CA ASN A 291 -23.46 -14.52 20.77
C ASN A 291 -22.23 -13.63 20.51
N SER A 292 -21.51 -13.82 19.40
CA SER A 292 -20.30 -13.07 19.01
C SER A 292 -19.10 -13.15 19.97
N THR A 293 -19.17 -13.93 21.05
CA THR A 293 -18.00 -14.24 21.89
C THR A 293 -17.04 -15.17 21.16
N TYR A 294 -15.75 -15.10 21.48
CA TYR A 294 -14.73 -15.92 20.84
C TYR A 294 -13.97 -16.69 21.91
N ARG A 295 -14.17 -18.00 22.02
CA ARG A 295 -13.71 -18.78 23.19
C ARG A 295 -13.01 -20.09 22.80
N PRO A 296 -12.10 -20.62 23.64
CA PRO A 296 -11.62 -21.99 23.51
C PRO A 296 -12.79 -22.96 23.69
N TYR A 297 -13.09 -23.79 22.70
CA TYR A 297 -14.27 -24.66 22.76
C TYR A 297 -13.92 -26.15 22.84
N ARG A 298 -12.73 -26.55 22.38
CA ARG A 298 -12.32 -27.97 22.36
C ARG A 298 -10.82 -28.15 22.28
N ALA A 299 -10.29 -29.10 23.06
CA ALA A 299 -8.92 -29.57 22.94
C ALA A 299 -8.67 -30.36 21.64
N LEU A 300 -7.47 -30.24 21.08
CA LEU A 300 -7.04 -31.06 19.95
C LEU A 300 -7.04 -32.55 20.31
N THR A 301 -7.49 -33.37 19.38
CA THR A 301 -7.43 -34.83 19.49
C THR A 301 -6.02 -35.34 19.15
N ALA A 302 -5.68 -36.54 19.62
CA ALA A 302 -4.42 -37.18 19.27
C ALA A 302 -4.24 -37.37 17.74
N GLN A 303 -5.35 -37.55 17.01
CA GLN A 303 -5.34 -37.67 15.55
C GLN A 303 -5.05 -36.34 14.85
N GLU A 304 -5.53 -35.23 15.39
CA GLU A 304 -5.24 -33.88 14.88
C GLU A 304 -3.79 -33.47 15.18
N GLU A 305 -3.24 -33.87 16.32
CA GLU A 305 -1.85 -33.54 16.68
C GLU A 305 -0.79 -34.24 15.80
N ILE A 306 -1.16 -35.29 15.07
CA ILE A 306 -0.26 -35.98 14.12
C ILE A 306 -0.37 -35.47 12.68
N GLN A 307 -1.34 -34.60 12.37
CA GLN A 307 -1.54 -34.02 11.04
C GLN A 307 -0.57 -32.87 10.77
N SER A 308 -0.52 -32.42 9.51
CA SER A 308 0.15 -31.18 9.17
C SER A 308 -0.62 -29.96 9.67
N VAL A 309 0.08 -28.84 9.90
CA VAL A 309 -0.53 -27.57 10.29
C VAL A 309 -1.58 -27.10 9.28
N GLY A 310 -1.33 -27.34 7.98
CA GLY A 310 -2.25 -26.98 6.90
C GLY A 310 -3.54 -27.78 6.94
N GLU A 311 -3.48 -29.09 7.18
CA GLU A 311 -4.66 -29.94 7.35
C GLU A 311 -5.43 -29.56 8.62
N LEU A 312 -4.72 -29.29 9.73
CA LEU A 312 -5.34 -28.83 10.97
C LEU A 312 -6.08 -27.50 10.78
N ARG A 313 -5.52 -26.58 9.99
CA ARG A 313 -6.22 -25.34 9.60
C ARG A 313 -7.52 -25.68 8.88
N ASP A 314 -7.46 -26.56 7.88
CA ASP A 314 -8.62 -26.84 7.03
C ASP A 314 -9.76 -27.51 7.82
N VAL A 315 -9.44 -28.29 8.85
CA VAL A 315 -10.43 -28.90 9.76
C VAL A 315 -10.97 -27.90 10.80
N SER A 316 -10.11 -27.04 11.35
CA SER A 316 -10.50 -26.10 12.43
C SER A 316 -11.30 -24.88 11.93
N ASN A 317 -11.23 -24.58 10.63
CA ASN A 317 -11.60 -23.27 10.14
C ASN A 317 -12.87 -23.28 9.30
N LYS A 318 -14.02 -23.28 9.98
CA LYS A 318 -15.34 -23.17 9.34
C LYS A 318 -15.59 -21.82 8.64
N GLY A 319 -14.70 -20.83 8.79
CA GLY A 319 -14.89 -19.43 8.36
C GLY A 319 -13.84 -18.87 7.40
N ASN A 320 -13.01 -19.70 6.73
CA ASN A 320 -11.98 -19.26 5.77
C ASN A 320 -10.95 -18.24 6.31
N SER A 321 -10.62 -18.27 7.61
CA SER A 321 -9.51 -17.47 8.17
C SER A 321 -8.15 -17.88 7.59
N ALA A 322 -7.25 -16.95 7.27
CA ALA A 322 -5.88 -17.31 6.88
C ALA A 322 -5.03 -17.81 8.07
N GLU A 323 -5.57 -17.71 9.29
CA GLU A 323 -4.86 -17.95 10.55
C GLU A 323 -5.56 -19.00 11.41
N ILE A 324 -4.77 -19.79 12.15
CA ILE A 324 -5.24 -20.68 13.21
C ILE A 324 -5.03 -19.97 14.55
N LYS A 325 -6.03 -19.99 15.44
CA LYS A 325 -5.93 -19.45 16.79
C LYS A 325 -6.05 -20.58 17.80
N LEU A 326 -5.07 -20.69 18.69
CA LEU A 326 -4.96 -21.76 19.68
C LEU A 326 -4.79 -21.19 21.09
N PHE A 327 -5.38 -21.85 22.08
CA PHE A 327 -5.04 -21.64 23.50
C PHE A 327 -4.14 -22.78 23.96
N LEU A 328 -2.99 -22.45 24.53
CA LEU A 328 -2.03 -23.40 25.09
C LEU A 328 -2.30 -23.57 26.59
N GLU A 329 -2.89 -24.70 26.94
CA GLU A 329 -3.04 -25.16 28.32
C GLU A 329 -1.72 -25.82 28.80
N VAL A 330 -1.21 -25.31 29.91
CA VAL A 330 -0.09 -25.88 30.68
C VAL A 330 -0.56 -26.10 32.10
N GLU A 331 -0.54 -27.35 32.56
CA GLU A 331 -0.85 -27.66 33.95
C GLU A 331 0.38 -27.42 34.82
N LEU A 332 0.25 -26.74 35.96
CA LEU A 332 1.35 -26.48 36.89
C LEU A 332 1.11 -27.21 38.22
N CYS A 333 2.15 -27.83 38.79
CA CYS A 333 2.08 -28.30 40.18
C CYS A 333 2.30 -27.15 41.19
N LEU A 334 2.12 -27.43 42.48
CA LEU A 334 2.18 -26.45 43.58
C LEU A 334 3.50 -25.66 43.66
N ASP A 335 4.59 -26.17 43.08
CA ASP A 335 5.88 -25.50 42.97
C ASP A 335 6.12 -24.82 41.60
N LEU A 336 5.04 -24.59 40.84
CA LEU A 336 5.02 -23.94 39.53
C LEU A 336 5.78 -24.68 38.42
N ARG A 337 6.03 -25.99 38.57
CA ARG A 337 6.59 -26.81 37.49
C ARG A 337 5.49 -27.38 36.59
N PRO A 338 5.70 -27.50 35.27
CA PRO A 338 4.73 -28.10 34.38
C PRO A 338 4.48 -29.59 34.66
N LEU A 339 3.21 -29.99 34.64
CA LEU A 339 2.73 -31.36 34.70
C LEU A 339 2.19 -31.77 33.32
N SER A 340 2.24 -33.08 33.05
CA SER A 340 1.59 -33.60 31.85
C SER A 340 0.08 -33.42 32.00
N PRO A 341 -0.57 -32.69 31.08
CA PRO A 341 -2.01 -32.47 31.15
C PRO A 341 -2.70 -33.84 31.21
N PRO A 342 -3.58 -34.11 32.20
CA PRO A 342 -4.21 -35.41 32.35
C PRO A 342 -5.01 -35.71 31.08
N GLY A 343 -4.66 -36.73 30.29
CA GLY A 343 -5.37 -37.03 29.04
C GLY A 343 -6.88 -37.00 29.28
N LYS A 344 -7.72 -36.44 28.39
CA LYS A 344 -9.18 -36.38 28.62
C LYS A 344 -9.69 -37.82 28.79
N VAL A 345 -9.73 -38.32 30.03
CA VAL A 345 -10.12 -39.70 30.35
C VAL A 345 -11.65 -39.78 30.47
N LYS A 346 -12.35 -38.65 30.51
CA LYS A 346 -13.81 -38.59 30.68
C LYS A 346 -14.38 -37.46 29.84
N GLU A 347 -15.34 -37.78 28.97
CA GLU A 347 -16.10 -36.85 28.13
C GLU A 347 -16.91 -35.79 28.93
N GLU A 348 -16.85 -35.83 30.27
CA GLU A 348 -17.65 -35.00 31.17
C GLU A 348 -16.91 -33.78 31.76
N GLU A 349 -15.61 -33.61 31.47
CA GLU A 349 -14.82 -32.47 31.98
C GLU A 349 -14.84 -31.28 31.02
N ILE A 350 -15.19 -30.11 31.57
CA ILE A 350 -15.25 -28.81 30.89
C ILE A 350 -14.20 -27.86 31.47
N LEU A 351 -13.62 -27.00 30.62
CA LEU A 351 -12.63 -26.00 30.99
C LEU A 351 -13.30 -24.63 31.23
N ILE A 352 -13.24 -24.14 32.48
CA ILE A 352 -13.82 -22.87 32.89
C ILE A 352 -12.73 -21.86 33.27
N PHE A 353 -12.91 -20.61 32.87
CA PHE A 353 -12.02 -19.50 33.14
C PHE A 353 -12.60 -18.58 34.23
N PHE A 354 -11.72 -17.96 35.02
CA PHE A 354 -12.14 -17.16 36.17
C PHE A 354 -11.55 -15.76 36.16
N LYS A 355 -12.42 -14.77 36.42
CA LYS A 355 -12.05 -13.37 36.60
C LYS A 355 -12.50 -12.89 37.98
N LEU A 356 -11.63 -12.15 38.69
CA LEU A 356 -11.98 -11.51 39.95
C LEU A 356 -12.21 -10.02 39.72
N TYR A 357 -13.37 -9.54 40.11
CA TYR A 357 -13.68 -8.12 40.17
C TYR A 357 -13.45 -7.56 41.58
N ASP A 358 -12.79 -6.40 41.65
CA ASP A 358 -12.59 -5.62 42.87
C ASP A 358 -13.39 -4.31 42.76
N PRO A 359 -14.56 -4.21 43.41
CA PRO A 359 -15.40 -3.02 43.36
C PRO A 359 -14.74 -1.76 43.92
N LEU A 360 -13.79 -1.89 44.87
CA LEU A 360 -13.07 -0.72 45.42
C LEU A 360 -12.10 -0.13 44.39
N LYS A 361 -11.48 -0.99 43.59
CA LYS A 361 -10.47 -0.60 42.60
C LYS A 361 -11.05 -0.39 41.21
N GLU A 362 -12.33 -0.70 41.02
CA GLU A 362 -13.01 -0.70 39.73
C GLU A 362 -12.21 -1.46 38.66
N ASN A 363 -11.67 -2.63 39.04
CA ASN A 363 -10.81 -3.42 38.16
C ASN A 363 -11.19 -4.90 38.20
N ILE A 364 -11.11 -5.55 37.04
CA ILE A 364 -11.29 -6.99 36.87
C ILE A 364 -9.96 -7.61 36.45
N ARG A 365 -9.59 -8.75 37.03
CA ARG A 365 -8.32 -9.41 36.69
C ARG A 365 -8.52 -10.91 36.46
N TYR A 366 -7.67 -11.48 35.61
CA TYR A 366 -7.61 -12.92 35.43
C TYR A 366 -7.12 -13.61 36.71
N ILE A 367 -7.75 -14.73 37.04
CA ILE A 367 -7.40 -15.55 38.22
C ILE A 367 -6.84 -16.91 37.82
N GLY A 368 -7.27 -17.44 36.69
CA GLY A 368 -6.87 -18.76 36.23
C GLY A 368 -8.05 -19.52 35.62
N ARG A 369 -7.85 -20.82 35.49
CA ARG A 369 -8.80 -21.76 34.87
C ARG A 369 -8.86 -23.06 35.67
N LEU A 370 -9.96 -23.80 35.52
CA LEU A 370 -10.14 -25.12 36.11
C LEU A 370 -10.83 -26.05 35.13
N SER A 371 -10.36 -27.31 35.08
CA SER A 371 -11.10 -28.42 34.49
C SER A 371 -12.02 -29.01 35.56
N VAL A 372 -13.33 -28.99 35.30
CA VAL A 372 -14.37 -29.42 36.25
C VAL A 372 -15.32 -30.40 35.58
N LYS A 373 -15.97 -31.27 36.36
CA LYS A 373 -17.04 -32.12 35.81
C LYS A 373 -18.32 -31.33 35.69
N GLY A 374 -19.03 -31.44 34.57
CA GLY A 374 -20.31 -30.77 34.35
C GLY A 374 -21.35 -31.06 35.46
N SER A 375 -21.36 -32.30 35.97
CA SER A 375 -22.24 -32.74 37.06
C SER A 375 -21.80 -32.29 38.47
N GLY A 376 -20.60 -31.72 38.63
CA GLY A 376 -20.11 -31.19 39.90
C GLY A 376 -20.81 -29.89 40.29
N LYS A 377 -20.80 -29.53 41.58
CA LYS A 377 -21.41 -28.28 42.05
C LYS A 377 -20.41 -27.13 42.05
N LEU A 378 -20.88 -25.90 41.81
CA LEU A 378 -20.02 -24.71 41.90
C LEU A 378 -19.47 -24.52 43.32
N GLN A 379 -20.25 -24.92 44.34
CA GLN A 379 -19.80 -24.90 45.74
C GLN A 379 -18.48 -25.66 45.96
N ASP A 380 -18.25 -26.74 45.21
CA ASP A 380 -17.08 -27.60 45.36
C ASP A 380 -15.77 -26.90 44.99
N ILE A 381 -15.82 -25.85 44.16
CA ILE A 381 -14.64 -25.11 43.70
C ILE A 381 -14.40 -23.79 44.45
N LEU A 382 -15.33 -23.34 45.31
CA LEU A 382 -15.24 -22.02 45.96
C LEU A 382 -13.97 -21.88 46.81
N SER A 383 -13.59 -22.92 47.57
CA SER A 383 -12.38 -22.91 48.39
C SER A 383 -11.13 -22.68 47.53
N LYS A 384 -11.07 -23.29 46.36
CA LYS A 384 -9.96 -23.15 45.40
C LYS A 384 -9.94 -21.78 44.75
N LEU A 385 -11.12 -21.22 44.41
CA LEU A 385 -11.21 -19.85 43.89
C LEU A 385 -10.76 -18.81 44.91
N LYS A 386 -11.12 -18.98 46.19
CA LYS A 386 -10.65 -18.11 47.27
C LYS A 386 -9.14 -18.17 47.43
N GLU A 387 -8.56 -19.36 47.37
CA GLU A 387 -7.11 -19.57 47.38
C GLU A 387 -6.43 -18.84 46.21
N PHE A 388 -6.90 -19.05 44.98
CA PHE A 388 -6.36 -18.38 43.79
C PHE A 388 -6.51 -16.86 43.85
N ALA A 389 -7.60 -16.36 44.43
CA ALA A 389 -7.86 -14.94 44.58
C ALA A 389 -7.06 -14.28 45.72
N GLY A 390 -6.44 -15.06 46.62
CA GLY A 390 -5.85 -14.55 47.85
C GLY A 390 -6.88 -14.01 48.84
N VAL A 391 -8.09 -14.57 48.81
CA VAL A 391 -9.23 -14.18 49.67
C VAL A 391 -9.29 -15.11 50.89
N SER A 392 -9.65 -14.56 52.04
CA SER A 392 -9.77 -15.35 53.28
C SER A 392 -10.82 -16.47 53.10
N PRO A 393 -10.59 -17.69 53.62
CA PRO A 393 -11.53 -18.80 53.51
C PRO A 393 -12.94 -18.47 54.04
N ASN A 394 -13.02 -17.59 55.04
CA ASN A 394 -14.26 -17.19 55.70
C ASN A 394 -15.04 -16.11 54.94
N GLU A 395 -14.43 -15.48 53.94
CA GLU A 395 -15.12 -14.45 53.15
C GLU A 395 -16.12 -15.11 52.20
N GLU A 396 -17.30 -14.53 52.08
CA GLU A 396 -18.28 -14.96 51.08
C GLU A 396 -17.96 -14.33 49.73
N ILE A 397 -18.19 -15.10 48.66
CA ILE A 397 -18.01 -14.65 47.28
C ILE A 397 -19.28 -14.88 46.48
N GLU A 398 -19.52 -13.99 45.53
CA GLU A 398 -20.64 -14.06 44.59
C GLU A 398 -20.11 -14.38 43.19
N LEU A 399 -20.84 -15.20 42.44
CA LEU A 399 -20.45 -15.69 41.12
C LEU A 399 -21.39 -15.13 40.05
N TYR A 400 -20.81 -14.78 38.90
CA TYR A 400 -21.51 -14.21 37.75
C TYR A 400 -21.00 -14.87 36.47
N LYS A 401 -21.91 -15.30 35.58
CA LYS A 401 -21.58 -15.85 34.26
C LYS A 401 -21.40 -14.69 33.29
N GLU A 402 -20.28 -14.65 32.58
CA GLU A 402 -20.07 -13.71 31.48
C GLU A 402 -20.63 -14.32 30.18
N ILE A 403 -21.72 -13.76 29.64
CA ILE A 403 -22.49 -14.37 28.54
C ILE A 403 -22.30 -13.61 27.23
N ASN A 404 -22.60 -12.31 27.21
CA ASN A 404 -22.52 -11.49 26.00
C ASN A 404 -22.10 -10.05 26.32
N PHE A 405 -21.54 -9.36 25.33
CA PHE A 405 -21.16 -7.96 25.40
C PHE A 405 -21.87 -7.11 24.35
N GLU A 406 -22.09 -7.65 23.14
CA GLU A 406 -22.69 -6.92 22.03
C GLU A 406 -23.94 -7.63 21.50
N PRO A 407 -25.06 -6.92 21.28
CA PRO A 407 -25.22 -5.46 21.32
C PRO A 407 -25.39 -4.87 22.74
N SER A 408 -25.53 -5.72 23.75
CA SER A 408 -25.72 -5.32 25.15
C SER A 408 -25.03 -6.31 26.08
N VAL A 409 -24.49 -5.79 27.18
CA VAL A 409 -23.85 -6.62 28.22
C VAL A 409 -24.87 -7.54 28.88
N MET A 410 -24.53 -8.84 28.92
CA MET A 410 -25.27 -9.86 29.64
C MET A 410 -24.29 -10.60 30.56
N CYS A 411 -24.46 -10.36 31.85
CA CYS A 411 -23.70 -11.00 32.91
C CYS A 411 -24.64 -11.36 34.07
N GLU A 412 -24.80 -12.66 34.33
CA GLU A 412 -25.88 -13.17 35.20
C GLU A 412 -25.34 -13.76 36.48
N LYS A 413 -25.96 -13.45 37.63
CA LYS A 413 -25.60 -14.06 38.92
C LYS A 413 -25.95 -15.55 38.92
N ILE A 414 -25.01 -16.37 39.37
CA ILE A 414 -25.15 -17.83 39.40
C ILE A 414 -25.37 -18.30 40.85
N ASP A 415 -26.32 -19.22 41.04
CA ASP A 415 -26.48 -19.94 42.31
C ASP A 415 -25.38 -21.00 42.46
N ASN A 416 -24.59 -20.90 43.54
CA ASN A 416 -23.47 -21.80 43.80
C ASN A 416 -23.91 -23.22 44.20
N MET A 417 -25.20 -23.43 44.50
CA MET A 417 -25.77 -24.73 44.85
C MET A 417 -26.07 -25.62 43.64
N LEU A 418 -26.14 -25.01 42.45
CA LEU A 418 -26.35 -25.68 41.17
C LEU A 418 -25.07 -26.34 40.67
N SER A 419 -25.25 -27.34 39.81
CA SER A 419 -24.17 -27.94 39.02
C SER A 419 -23.74 -27.07 37.85
N PHE A 420 -22.54 -27.30 37.33
CA PHE A 420 -22.05 -26.57 36.17
C PHE A 420 -22.98 -26.74 34.95
N SER A 421 -23.49 -27.95 34.73
CA SER A 421 -24.44 -28.24 33.65
C SER A 421 -25.80 -27.57 33.85
N GLU A 422 -26.32 -27.48 35.08
CA GLU A 422 -27.57 -26.75 35.37
C GLU A 422 -27.42 -25.24 35.09
N CYS A 423 -26.22 -24.70 35.26
CA CYS A 423 -25.86 -23.32 34.89
C CYS A 423 -25.53 -23.14 33.40
N GLN A 424 -25.71 -24.19 32.58
CA GLN A 424 -25.39 -24.22 31.15
C GLN A 424 -23.95 -23.82 30.87
N LEU A 425 -23.01 -24.19 31.75
CA LEU A 425 -21.59 -23.87 31.57
C LEU A 425 -20.93 -24.88 30.64
N GLU A 426 -20.16 -24.37 29.69
CA GLU A 426 -19.44 -25.16 28.67
C GLU A 426 -17.95 -24.80 28.60
N ASP A 427 -17.19 -25.55 27.80
CA ASP A 427 -15.77 -25.27 27.53
C ASP A 427 -15.58 -23.82 27.05
N GLY A 428 -14.73 -23.06 27.75
CA GLY A 428 -14.42 -21.66 27.42
C GLY A 428 -15.30 -20.62 28.11
N ASP A 429 -16.28 -21.05 28.90
CA ASP A 429 -17.10 -20.11 29.68
C ASP A 429 -16.27 -19.41 30.76
N ILE A 430 -16.67 -18.17 31.05
CA ILE A 430 -16.02 -17.32 32.05
C ILE A 430 -16.98 -17.11 33.23
N ILE A 431 -16.48 -17.40 34.42
CA ILE A 431 -17.10 -17.02 35.68
C ILE A 431 -16.35 -15.82 36.25
N CYS A 432 -17.02 -14.69 36.30
CA CYS A 432 -16.59 -13.54 37.07
C CYS A 432 -17.04 -13.71 38.52
N PHE A 433 -16.21 -13.31 39.48
CA PHE A 433 -16.61 -13.35 40.88
C PHE A 433 -16.06 -12.16 41.65
N GLN A 434 -16.68 -11.87 42.79
CA GLN A 434 -16.28 -10.80 43.69
C GLN A 434 -16.56 -11.18 45.14
N LYS A 435 -16.02 -10.43 46.10
CA LYS A 435 -16.41 -10.56 47.51
C LYS A 435 -17.86 -10.11 47.69
N SER A 436 -18.61 -10.83 48.53
CA SER A 436 -19.97 -10.47 48.93
C SER A 436 -19.99 -9.14 49.66
N LEU A 437 -20.90 -8.24 49.26
CA LEU A 437 -21.06 -6.92 49.85
C LEU A 437 -22.16 -6.85 50.92
N GLN A 438 -22.78 -7.98 51.29
CA GLN A 438 -23.96 -8.05 52.16
C GLN A 438 -23.80 -7.37 53.55
N ASN A 439 -22.56 -7.16 54.01
CA ASN A 439 -22.25 -6.52 55.29
C ASN A 439 -21.50 -5.18 55.16
N GLN A 440 -21.47 -4.57 53.97
CA GLN A 440 -20.73 -3.35 53.67
C GLN A 440 -21.65 -2.21 53.22
N CYS A 441 -21.21 -0.96 53.37
CA CYS A 441 -21.96 0.20 52.88
C CYS A 441 -21.87 0.25 51.34
N ILE A 442 -22.94 -0.15 50.65
CA ILE A 442 -22.97 -0.23 49.18
C ILE A 442 -22.73 1.14 48.52
N GLU A 443 -23.10 2.23 49.20
CA GLU A 443 -22.98 3.61 48.70
C GLU A 443 -21.53 4.06 48.42
N GLN A 444 -20.52 3.36 48.95
CA GLN A 444 -19.11 3.69 48.68
C GLN A 444 -18.62 3.19 47.31
N TYR A 445 -19.41 2.36 46.63
CA TYR A 445 -19.06 1.72 45.36
C TYR A 445 -19.79 2.36 44.20
N ARG A 446 -19.05 2.83 43.20
CA ARG A 446 -19.65 3.33 41.96
C ARG A 446 -20.28 2.21 41.13
N PHE A 447 -19.62 1.06 41.09
CA PHE A 447 -20.07 -0.15 40.40
C PHE A 447 -20.01 -1.32 41.40
N PRO A 448 -21.08 -1.55 42.19
CA PRO A 448 -21.04 -2.53 43.27
C PRO A 448 -20.95 -3.98 42.78
N GLU A 449 -21.41 -4.26 41.56
CA GLU A 449 -21.48 -5.62 41.01
C GLU A 449 -20.78 -5.74 39.65
N VAL A 450 -20.28 -6.95 39.33
CA VAL A 450 -19.67 -7.26 38.02
C VAL A 450 -20.53 -6.77 36.84
N PRO A 451 -21.86 -7.05 36.78
CA PRO A 451 -22.66 -6.63 35.63
C PRO A 451 -22.67 -5.11 35.45
N SER A 452 -22.79 -4.35 36.53
CA SER A 452 -22.77 -2.87 36.49
C SER A 452 -21.44 -2.30 36.01
N PHE A 453 -20.33 -2.96 36.37
CA PHE A 453 -19.01 -2.57 35.90
C PHE A 453 -18.81 -2.88 34.41
N LEU A 454 -19.19 -4.08 33.96
CA LEU A 454 -19.07 -4.45 32.54
C LEU A 454 -19.96 -3.58 31.65
N GLU A 455 -21.16 -3.21 32.11
CA GLU A 455 -22.05 -2.27 31.43
C GLU A 455 -21.43 -0.87 31.32
N TYR A 456 -20.75 -0.40 32.36
CA TYR A 456 -19.98 0.84 32.29
C TYR A 456 -18.87 0.77 31.24
N VAL A 457 -18.09 -0.32 31.23
CA VAL A 457 -16.99 -0.50 30.27
C VAL A 457 -17.51 -0.53 28.84
N HIS A 458 -18.59 -1.27 28.58
CA HIS A 458 -19.25 -1.34 27.26
C HIS A 458 -19.66 0.04 26.76
N ASN A 459 -20.37 0.80 27.60
CA ASN A 459 -20.80 2.16 27.27
C ASN A 459 -19.61 3.11 27.03
N HIS A 460 -18.48 2.92 27.73
CA HIS A 460 -17.28 3.71 27.51
C HIS A 460 -16.60 3.37 26.19
N GLN A 461 -16.45 2.08 25.88
CA GLN A 461 -15.86 1.62 24.62
C GLN A 461 -16.69 2.04 23.40
N GLN A 462 -18.03 2.06 23.51
CA GLN A 462 -18.88 2.62 22.45
C GLN A 462 -18.70 4.12 22.27
N LYS A 463 -18.49 4.87 23.36
CA LYS A 463 -18.20 6.32 23.29
C LYS A 463 -16.83 6.58 22.70
N GLU A 464 -15.80 5.84 23.09
CA GLU A 464 -14.46 5.96 22.49
C GLU A 464 -14.48 5.59 21.01
N HIS A 465 -15.15 4.50 20.60
CA HIS A 465 -15.32 4.19 19.19
C HIS A 465 -16.05 5.30 18.42
N LYS A 466 -17.11 5.89 19.01
CA LYS A 466 -17.78 7.05 18.43
C LYS A 466 -16.88 8.29 18.37
N MET A 467 -16.05 8.51 19.40
CA MET A 467 -15.13 9.65 19.48
C MET A 467 -13.94 9.51 18.53
N LEU A 468 -13.36 8.31 18.37
CA LEU A 468 -12.34 7.98 17.37
C LEU A 468 -12.90 8.03 15.95
N ALA A 469 -14.16 7.62 15.75
CA ALA A 469 -14.85 7.81 14.48
C ALA A 469 -15.16 9.30 14.17
N SER A 470 -15.36 10.13 15.20
CA SER A 470 -15.53 11.59 15.08
C SER A 470 -14.23 12.39 15.23
N GLY A 471 -13.08 11.72 15.42
CA GLY A 471 -11.84 12.28 15.96
C GLY A 471 -10.78 12.54 14.91
N SER A 472 -11.12 13.29 13.86
CA SER A 472 -10.14 13.93 12.97
C SER A 472 -10.34 15.45 12.91
N ASP A 473 -10.72 16.09 14.02
CA ASP A 473 -10.61 17.54 14.17
C ASP A 473 -10.26 17.90 15.62
N PHE A 474 -9.03 18.33 15.86
CA PHE A 474 -8.65 19.00 17.10
C PHE A 474 -9.20 20.43 17.10
N PRO A 475 -10.01 20.85 18.09
CA PRO A 475 -10.46 22.23 18.19
C PRO A 475 -9.40 23.08 18.91
N THR A 476 -8.66 23.90 18.15
CA THR A 476 -7.86 24.98 18.75
C THR A 476 -8.78 26.19 18.98
N LYS A 477 -9.48 26.25 20.12
CA LYS A 477 -10.17 27.47 20.55
C LYS A 477 -9.16 28.47 21.12
N ARG A 478 -9.00 29.62 20.46
CA ARG A 478 -8.52 30.88 21.06
C ARG A 478 -9.75 31.76 21.36
N PRO A 479 -9.77 32.57 22.43
CA PRO A 479 -11.00 33.13 23.00
C PRO A 479 -11.60 34.24 22.12
N GLU A 480 -12.93 34.27 22.05
CA GLU A 480 -13.70 35.40 21.53
C GLU A 480 -13.61 36.62 22.46
N PRO A 481 -13.58 37.85 21.90
CA PRO A 481 -14.03 39.04 22.62
C PRO A 481 -15.43 39.45 22.17
N HIS A 482 -16.24 39.82 23.17
CA HIS A 482 -17.60 40.34 23.08
C HIS A 482 -17.76 41.63 22.25
N GLU A 483 -18.98 41.75 21.70
CA GLU A 483 -19.67 42.90 21.09
C GLU A 483 -19.19 44.31 21.46
N VAL A 484 -18.99 45.16 20.43
CA VAL A 484 -19.53 46.52 20.38
C VAL A 484 -19.69 46.96 18.90
N THR A 485 -20.88 47.42 18.49
CA THR A 485 -21.08 48.32 17.31
C THR A 485 -20.83 49.78 17.77
N PRO A 486 -20.48 50.80 16.93
CA PRO A 486 -21.01 51.04 15.58
C PRO A 486 -20.09 51.80 14.57
N THR A 487 -20.68 52.12 13.40
CA THR A 487 -20.45 53.27 12.48
C THR A 487 -19.30 53.30 11.45
N ASP A 488 -19.75 53.30 10.18
CA ASP A 488 -19.41 54.15 9.02
C ASP A 488 -18.01 54.23 8.38
N THR A 489 -18.07 54.02 7.05
CA THR A 489 -17.24 54.55 5.94
C THR A 489 -15.76 54.20 5.86
N ALA A 490 -15.40 53.43 4.83
CA ALA A 490 -14.53 53.85 3.71
C ALA A 490 -13.84 52.62 3.07
N SER A 491 -13.86 52.58 1.74
CA SER A 491 -13.26 51.58 0.88
C SER A 491 -11.81 51.25 1.22
N THR A 492 -11.45 49.96 1.17
CA THR A 492 -10.08 49.52 0.93
C THR A 492 -10.12 48.21 0.15
N VAL A 493 -9.57 48.26 -1.07
CA VAL A 493 -9.35 47.11 -1.96
C VAL A 493 -8.09 46.38 -1.50
N ALA A 494 -8.19 45.06 -1.34
CA ALA A 494 -7.09 44.11 -1.18
C ALA A 494 -7.51 42.78 -1.85
N PRO A 495 -6.54 41.96 -2.31
CA PRO A 495 -6.53 41.38 -3.65
C PRO A 495 -7.40 40.13 -3.79
N GLN A 496 -8.06 40.02 -4.96
CA GLN A 496 -8.75 38.81 -5.40
C GLN A 496 -7.71 37.75 -5.79
N ASP A 497 -7.72 36.62 -5.07
CA ASP A 497 -7.22 35.36 -5.62
C ASP A 497 -8.12 34.97 -6.79
N VAL A 498 -7.50 34.75 -7.95
CA VAL A 498 -8.18 34.38 -9.18
C VAL A 498 -8.34 32.86 -9.18
N ASP A 499 -9.55 32.37 -8.89
CA ASP A 499 -9.88 30.94 -8.93
C ASP A 499 -10.18 30.53 -10.40
N ASP A 500 -9.26 29.77 -11.01
CA ASP A 500 -9.18 29.56 -12.47
C ASP A 500 -9.73 28.19 -12.93
N ALA A 501 -10.60 27.56 -12.15
CA ALA A 501 -11.23 26.27 -12.48
C ALA A 501 -12.78 26.37 -12.56
N GLU A 502 -13.38 25.64 -13.50
CA GLU A 502 -14.83 25.41 -13.53
C GLU A 502 -15.16 24.14 -12.76
N SER A 503 -15.97 24.25 -11.70
CA SER A 503 -16.42 23.10 -10.91
C SER A 503 -17.94 22.99 -10.86
N THR A 504 -18.46 21.77 -10.96
CA THR A 504 -19.89 21.46 -10.85
C THR A 504 -20.10 20.26 -9.94
N ARG A 505 -21.16 20.34 -9.13
CA ARG A 505 -21.68 19.23 -8.32
C ARG A 505 -22.96 18.70 -8.98
N PHE A 506 -22.99 17.40 -9.22
CA PHE A 506 -24.10 16.67 -9.80
C PHE A 506 -24.55 15.57 -8.84
N THR A 507 -25.86 15.39 -8.69
CA THR A 507 -26.44 14.39 -7.78
C THR A 507 -27.43 13.53 -8.55
N TRP A 508 -27.37 12.22 -8.35
CA TRP A 508 -28.22 11.23 -9.01
C TRP A 508 -28.93 10.37 -7.97
N THR A 509 -30.26 10.41 -8.00
CA THR A 509 -31.11 9.51 -7.20
C THR A 509 -31.46 8.27 -8.01
N VAL A 510 -31.19 7.10 -7.43
CA VAL A 510 -31.46 5.79 -8.04
C VAL A 510 -32.61 5.15 -7.29
N ASP A 511 -33.78 5.04 -7.93
CA ASP A 511 -34.96 4.38 -7.39
C ASP A 511 -34.95 2.86 -7.63
N ASN A 512 -35.71 2.12 -6.82
CA ASN A 512 -35.90 0.66 -6.89
C ASN A 512 -34.58 -0.12 -6.84
N PHE A 513 -33.61 0.36 -6.04
CA PHE A 513 -32.23 -0.10 -6.06
C PHE A 513 -32.09 -1.61 -5.86
N SER A 514 -32.92 -2.19 -4.98
CA SER A 514 -32.91 -3.62 -4.66
C SER A 514 -33.18 -4.52 -5.87
N THR A 515 -33.87 -4.00 -6.89
CA THR A 515 -34.23 -4.75 -8.11
C THR A 515 -33.18 -4.68 -9.23
N LEU A 516 -32.17 -3.80 -9.09
CA LEU A 516 -31.20 -3.53 -10.13
C LEU A 516 -30.11 -4.61 -10.20
N ASN A 517 -29.93 -5.20 -11.38
CA ASN A 517 -28.95 -6.27 -11.64
C ASN A 517 -27.99 -5.99 -12.81
N VAL A 518 -28.13 -4.84 -13.46
CA VAL A 518 -27.30 -4.43 -14.62
C VAL A 518 -26.62 -3.10 -14.31
N LYS A 519 -25.58 -2.76 -15.07
CA LYS A 519 -24.96 -1.42 -14.99
C LYS A 519 -25.94 -0.34 -15.43
N LEU A 520 -25.87 0.82 -14.80
CA LEU A 520 -26.70 1.98 -15.11
C LEU A 520 -25.86 3.23 -15.30
N TYR A 521 -26.41 4.16 -16.07
CA TYR A 521 -25.83 5.48 -16.31
C TYR A 521 -26.79 6.55 -15.80
N SER A 522 -26.26 7.60 -15.17
CA SER A 522 -27.03 8.79 -14.83
C SER A 522 -27.36 9.63 -16.06
N ASP A 523 -28.14 10.69 -15.85
CA ASP A 523 -28.22 11.81 -16.79
C ASP A 523 -26.85 12.46 -17.00
N VAL A 524 -26.72 13.13 -18.15
CA VAL A 524 -25.48 13.78 -18.58
C VAL A 524 -25.43 15.22 -18.06
N PHE A 525 -24.29 15.63 -17.52
CA PHE A 525 -23.99 17.01 -17.11
C PHE A 525 -22.70 17.50 -17.78
N SER A 526 -22.47 18.82 -17.81
CA SER A 526 -21.33 19.41 -18.56
C SER A 526 -20.47 20.31 -17.69
N VAL A 527 -19.15 20.16 -17.80
CA VAL A 527 -18.13 20.96 -17.07
C VAL A 527 -16.90 21.09 -17.97
N GLY A 528 -16.35 22.30 -18.11
CA GLY A 528 -15.14 22.53 -18.92
C GLY A 528 -15.27 22.09 -20.37
N GLY A 529 -16.46 22.24 -20.97
CA GLY A 529 -16.76 21.81 -22.34
C GLY A 529 -16.93 20.30 -22.57
N CYS A 530 -16.71 19.46 -21.54
CA CYS A 530 -16.89 18.01 -21.62
C CYS A 530 -18.23 17.56 -21.04
N LYS A 531 -18.76 16.44 -21.54
CA LYS A 531 -20.00 15.81 -21.04
C LYS A 531 -19.68 14.61 -20.16
N TRP A 532 -20.20 14.62 -18.95
CA TRP A 532 -19.94 13.64 -17.90
C TRP A 532 -21.23 12.95 -17.47
N ARG A 533 -21.12 11.73 -16.96
CA ARG A 533 -22.21 11.01 -16.28
C ARG A 533 -21.62 10.04 -15.24
N ILE A 534 -22.43 9.62 -14.29
CA ILE A 534 -22.07 8.57 -13.33
C ILE A 534 -22.42 7.21 -13.94
N LEU A 535 -21.47 6.27 -13.90
CA LEU A 535 -21.66 4.86 -14.23
C LEU A 535 -21.66 4.04 -12.93
N MET A 536 -22.71 3.27 -12.69
CA MET A 536 -22.88 2.45 -11.47
C MET A 536 -23.07 0.97 -11.80
N PHE A 537 -22.46 0.11 -11.00
CA PHE A 537 -22.74 -1.34 -10.93
C PHE A 537 -23.34 -1.67 -9.55
N PRO A 538 -24.69 -1.78 -9.43
CA PRO A 538 -25.40 -1.94 -8.15
C PRO A 538 -24.98 -3.17 -7.34
N LYS A 539 -24.58 -4.25 -8.01
CA LYS A 539 -24.12 -5.51 -7.39
C LYS A 539 -22.60 -5.72 -7.54
N GLY A 540 -21.88 -4.69 -7.98
CA GLY A 540 -20.44 -4.70 -8.19
C GLY A 540 -20.00 -5.10 -9.60
N ASN A 541 -18.80 -4.65 -9.96
CA ASN A 541 -18.10 -5.02 -11.18
C ASN A 541 -17.06 -6.12 -10.86
N ASN A 542 -17.54 -7.37 -10.80
CA ASN A 542 -16.77 -8.54 -10.33
C ASN A 542 -16.30 -8.46 -8.86
N THR A 543 -17.03 -7.71 -8.02
CA THR A 543 -16.77 -7.55 -6.59
C THR A 543 -18.08 -7.63 -5.79
N ASN A 544 -17.99 -7.73 -4.45
CA ASN A 544 -19.14 -7.66 -3.53
C ASN A 544 -19.38 -6.23 -2.98
N HIS A 545 -18.95 -5.22 -3.72
CA HIS A 545 -19.08 -3.80 -3.38
C HIS A 545 -19.90 -3.10 -4.45
N LEU A 546 -20.59 -2.02 -4.09
CA LEU A 546 -21.07 -1.05 -5.07
C LEU A 546 -19.87 -0.49 -5.84
N SER A 547 -19.93 -0.45 -7.16
CA SER A 547 -18.90 0.16 -8.01
C SER A 547 -19.44 1.42 -8.69
N ILE A 548 -18.68 2.51 -8.65
CA ILE A 548 -19.09 3.81 -9.18
C ILE A 548 -17.92 4.44 -9.94
N TYR A 549 -18.20 4.96 -11.13
CA TYR A 549 -17.24 5.58 -12.04
C TYR A 549 -17.79 6.89 -12.58
N LEU A 550 -16.89 7.83 -12.88
CA LEU A 550 -17.18 8.96 -13.74
C LEU A 550 -16.89 8.53 -15.19
N ASP A 551 -17.83 8.79 -16.09
CA ASP A 551 -17.78 8.38 -17.50
C ASP A 551 -17.93 9.62 -18.41
N ALA A 552 -17.07 9.73 -19.43
CA ALA A 552 -17.17 10.73 -20.47
C ALA A 552 -18.28 10.33 -21.46
N ALA A 553 -19.46 10.93 -21.28
CA ALA A 553 -20.70 10.48 -21.91
C ALA A 553 -20.68 10.54 -23.44
N ASP A 554 -19.86 11.42 -24.02
CA ASP A 554 -19.73 11.65 -25.46
C ASP A 554 -18.40 11.14 -26.05
N ALA A 555 -17.63 10.34 -25.29
CA ALA A 555 -16.34 9.76 -25.67
C ALA A 555 -16.32 9.15 -27.09
N ALA A 556 -17.39 8.43 -27.46
CA ALA A 556 -17.52 7.77 -28.76
C ALA A 556 -17.78 8.74 -29.94
N SER A 557 -18.21 9.97 -29.65
CA SER A 557 -18.47 11.02 -30.64
C SER A 557 -17.37 12.09 -30.71
N LEU A 558 -16.41 12.05 -29.78
CA LEU A 558 -15.26 12.93 -29.78
C LEU A 558 -14.23 12.53 -30.85
N PRO A 559 -13.48 13.49 -31.42
CA PRO A 559 -12.49 13.20 -32.46
C PRO A 559 -11.40 12.25 -31.95
N SER A 560 -10.85 11.45 -32.87
CA SER A 560 -9.74 10.54 -32.56
C SER A 560 -8.55 11.32 -31.98
N GLY A 561 -8.08 10.90 -30.80
CA GLY A 561 -6.98 11.56 -30.08
C GLY A 561 -7.42 12.56 -29.00
N TRP A 562 -8.73 12.70 -28.73
CA TRP A 562 -9.21 13.54 -27.63
C TRP A 562 -8.63 13.08 -26.27
N SER A 563 -8.38 14.06 -25.41
CA SER A 563 -7.90 13.85 -24.05
C SER A 563 -8.42 14.97 -23.17
N SER A 564 -9.00 14.64 -22.02
CA SER A 564 -9.56 15.61 -21.07
C SER A 564 -9.11 15.29 -19.65
N CYS A 565 -8.46 16.24 -18.98
CA CYS A 565 -7.99 16.07 -17.60
C CYS A 565 -8.98 16.68 -16.63
N ALA A 566 -9.59 15.85 -15.80
CA ALA A 566 -10.58 16.27 -14.80
C ALA A 566 -10.13 15.90 -13.39
N GLU A 567 -10.44 16.76 -12.43
CA GLU A 567 -10.36 16.50 -11.00
C GLU A 567 -11.77 16.23 -10.47
N PHE A 568 -12.01 15.05 -9.89
CA PHE A 568 -13.36 14.68 -9.47
C PHE A 568 -13.43 13.95 -8.12
N SER A 569 -14.57 14.03 -7.44
CA SER A 569 -14.92 13.22 -6.28
C SER A 569 -16.25 12.52 -6.51
N LEU A 570 -16.39 11.30 -5.99
CA LEU A 570 -17.62 10.52 -6.03
C LEU A 570 -18.07 10.21 -4.59
N ALA A 571 -19.38 10.26 -4.33
CA ALA A 571 -19.94 9.97 -3.02
C ALA A 571 -21.23 9.13 -3.08
N VAL A 572 -21.47 8.35 -2.02
CA VAL A 572 -22.79 7.78 -1.66
C VAL A 572 -23.28 8.55 -0.44
N LEU A 573 -24.42 9.22 -0.55
CA LEU A 573 -24.93 10.09 0.50
C LEU A 573 -25.69 9.29 1.57
N ASP A 574 -25.47 9.65 2.84
CA ASP A 574 -26.36 9.30 3.94
C ASP A 574 -27.58 10.23 3.90
N GLN A 575 -28.75 9.63 3.67
CA GLN A 575 -30.01 10.34 3.47
C GLN A 575 -30.71 10.70 4.78
N VAL A 576 -30.23 10.19 5.93
CA VAL A 576 -30.89 10.33 7.23
C VAL A 576 -30.17 11.34 8.11
N HIS A 577 -28.86 11.15 8.33
CA HIS A 577 -28.09 11.97 9.27
C HIS A 577 -27.04 12.84 8.57
N GLY A 578 -26.68 12.51 7.33
CA GLY A 578 -25.58 13.11 6.58
C GLY A 578 -24.18 12.71 7.06
N GLU A 579 -24.05 12.29 8.32
CA GLU A 579 -22.79 11.91 8.99
C GLU A 579 -22.08 10.73 8.34
N PHE A 580 -22.83 9.77 7.76
CA PHE A 580 -22.23 8.58 7.18
C PHE A 580 -21.84 8.73 5.70
N THR A 581 -22.08 9.89 5.06
CA THR A 581 -21.76 10.08 3.63
C THR A 581 -20.35 9.61 3.27
N VAL A 582 -20.25 8.58 2.42
CA VAL A 582 -18.96 8.03 1.99
C VAL A 582 -18.53 8.72 0.72
N ARG A 583 -17.48 9.53 0.81
CA ARG A 583 -16.81 10.15 -0.33
C ARG A 583 -15.45 9.49 -0.52
N GLN A 584 -15.11 9.14 -1.76
CA GLN A 584 -13.75 8.73 -2.10
C GLN A 584 -13.04 9.83 -2.88
N ASP A 585 -11.94 10.29 -2.29
CA ASP A 585 -11.01 11.25 -2.82
C ASP A 585 -9.58 10.75 -2.56
N THR A 586 -8.71 10.82 -3.56
CA THR A 586 -7.28 10.59 -3.31
C THR A 586 -6.76 11.67 -2.36
N LYS A 587 -5.60 11.47 -1.71
CA LYS A 587 -5.01 12.26 -0.60
C LYS A 587 -4.98 13.81 -0.76
N HIS A 588 -5.48 14.38 -1.87
CA HIS A 588 -5.54 15.80 -2.23
C HIS A 588 -6.99 16.29 -2.54
N LYS A 589 -8.01 15.84 -1.81
CA LYS A 589 -9.43 16.26 -1.90
C LYS A 589 -10.18 16.00 -3.23
N PHE A 590 -9.48 15.70 -4.32
CA PHE A 590 -10.05 15.28 -5.61
C PHE A 590 -9.18 14.20 -6.27
N THR A 591 -9.80 13.35 -7.10
CA THR A 591 -9.12 12.38 -7.96
C THR A 591 -8.83 13.01 -9.31
N LYS A 592 -7.56 13.14 -9.68
CA LYS A 592 -7.16 13.67 -11.00
C LYS A 592 -6.98 12.55 -12.00
N HIS A 593 -7.69 12.61 -13.13
CA HIS A 593 -7.57 11.61 -14.19
C HIS A 593 -7.65 12.24 -15.59
N THR A 594 -6.99 11.61 -16.56
CA THR A 594 -7.00 12.01 -17.97
C THR A 594 -7.80 11.01 -18.80
N PHE A 595 -9.03 11.39 -19.13
CA PHE A 595 -9.97 10.62 -19.93
C PHE A 595 -9.62 10.71 -21.42
N ASN A 596 -9.77 9.61 -22.15
CA ASN A 596 -9.49 9.53 -23.59
C ASN A 596 -10.25 8.36 -24.22
N ALA A 597 -10.15 8.17 -25.53
CA ALA A 597 -10.87 7.11 -26.25
C ALA A 597 -10.58 5.66 -25.79
N SER A 598 -9.47 5.41 -25.10
CA SER A 598 -9.12 4.07 -24.58
C SER A 598 -9.47 3.87 -23.10
N VAL A 599 -9.72 4.97 -22.38
CA VAL A 599 -10.08 5.01 -20.96
C VAL A 599 -11.07 6.16 -20.80
N ASP A 600 -12.32 5.88 -21.15
CA ASP A 600 -13.43 6.84 -21.15
C ASP A 600 -14.18 6.89 -19.82
N ASP A 601 -13.94 5.93 -18.93
CA ASP A 601 -14.40 5.92 -17.54
C ASP A 601 -13.27 5.72 -16.52
N TRP A 602 -13.43 6.30 -15.33
CA TRP A 602 -12.53 6.13 -14.20
C TRP A 602 -13.24 6.27 -12.87
N GLY A 603 -12.86 5.47 -11.87
CA GLY A 603 -13.51 5.47 -10.56
C GLY A 603 -13.10 4.29 -9.70
N PHE A 604 -14.04 3.76 -8.93
CA PHE A 604 -13.75 2.82 -7.85
C PHE A 604 -14.58 1.54 -7.97
N THR A 605 -13.89 0.44 -8.28
CA THR A 605 -14.49 -0.90 -8.38
C THR A 605 -14.99 -1.43 -7.02
N SER A 606 -14.34 -1.02 -5.93
CA SER A 606 -14.75 -1.33 -4.55
C SER A 606 -15.08 -0.02 -3.81
N PHE A 607 -16.20 0.61 -4.16
CA PHE A 607 -16.58 1.92 -3.60
C PHE A 607 -17.15 1.79 -2.17
N LEU A 608 -18.22 1.01 -2.01
CA LEU A 608 -18.89 0.78 -0.71
C LEU A 608 -19.30 -0.70 -0.59
N PRO A 609 -18.94 -1.41 0.49
CA PRO A 609 -19.37 -2.79 0.71
C PRO A 609 -20.90 -2.92 0.67
N LEU A 610 -21.44 -3.92 -0.03
CA LEU A 610 -22.89 -4.07 -0.16
C LEU A 610 -23.59 -4.36 1.19
N ASN A 611 -22.91 -5.02 2.12
CA ASN A 611 -23.42 -5.24 3.47
C ASN A 611 -23.58 -3.93 4.26
N GLU A 612 -22.68 -2.96 4.06
CA GLU A 612 -22.80 -1.63 4.68
C GLU A 612 -23.84 -0.76 3.98
N LEU A 613 -23.91 -0.81 2.64
CA LEU A 613 -24.95 -0.11 1.87
C LEU A 613 -26.36 -0.53 2.31
N HIS A 614 -26.56 -1.81 2.62
CA HIS A 614 -27.83 -2.39 3.03
C HIS A 614 -28.12 -2.29 4.53
N ASP A 615 -27.20 -1.74 5.34
CA ASP A 615 -27.43 -1.52 6.77
C ASP A 615 -28.39 -0.34 6.99
N PRO A 616 -29.60 -0.56 7.53
CA PRO A 616 -30.56 0.52 7.76
C PRO A 616 -30.04 1.60 8.71
N GLY A 617 -29.08 1.28 9.59
CA GLY A 617 -28.49 2.22 10.54
C GLY A 617 -27.54 3.23 9.90
N ARG A 618 -27.12 3.02 8.65
CA ARG A 618 -26.16 3.88 7.93
C ARG A 618 -26.82 4.91 7.00
N GLY A 619 -28.10 4.76 6.70
CA GLY A 619 -28.88 5.75 5.94
C GLY A 619 -28.57 5.85 4.44
N TYR A 620 -27.80 4.92 3.85
CA TYR A 620 -27.48 4.96 2.41
C TYR A 620 -28.62 4.51 1.50
N LEU A 621 -29.38 3.49 1.93
CA LEU A 621 -30.54 2.95 1.24
C LEU A 621 -31.80 3.28 2.05
N VAL A 622 -32.56 4.27 1.58
CA VAL A 622 -33.80 4.74 2.23
C VAL A 622 -34.93 4.66 1.21
N ASP A 623 -36.04 4.04 1.57
CA ASP A 623 -37.20 3.82 0.68
C ASP A 623 -36.84 3.16 -0.66
N ASP A 624 -35.88 2.22 -0.62
CA ASP A 624 -35.30 1.55 -1.79
C ASP A 624 -34.62 2.51 -2.80
N LYS A 625 -34.10 3.63 -2.30
CA LYS A 625 -33.36 4.63 -3.07
C LYS A 625 -31.95 4.82 -2.56
N VAL A 626 -31.01 5.04 -3.49
CA VAL A 626 -29.62 5.43 -3.20
C VAL A 626 -29.35 6.76 -3.89
N ILE A 627 -28.65 7.68 -3.20
CA ILE A 627 -28.25 8.96 -3.79
C ILE A 627 -26.73 9.00 -3.98
N LEU A 628 -26.32 9.17 -5.23
CA LEU A 628 -24.92 9.31 -5.63
C LEU A 628 -24.60 10.77 -5.93
N GLU A 629 -23.38 11.19 -5.65
CA GLU A 629 -22.89 12.53 -5.98
C GLU A 629 -21.58 12.45 -6.74
N ALA A 630 -21.43 13.31 -7.75
CA ALA A 630 -20.17 13.58 -8.43
C ALA A 630 -19.86 15.09 -8.35
N VAL A 631 -18.65 15.44 -7.91
CA VAL A 631 -18.12 16.81 -8.06
C VAL A 631 -17.00 16.73 -9.07
N VAL A 632 -17.08 17.49 -10.15
CA VAL A 632 -16.07 17.51 -11.22
C VAL A 632 -15.54 18.94 -11.37
N SER A 633 -14.23 19.07 -11.51
CA SER A 633 -13.51 20.33 -11.69
C SER A 633 -12.58 20.21 -12.89
N MET A 634 -12.61 21.22 -13.76
CA MET A 634 -11.83 21.31 -14.99
C MET A 634 -11.06 22.64 -15.04
N PRO A 635 -9.84 22.68 -15.58
CA PRO A 635 -9.15 23.93 -15.90
C PRO A 635 -10.00 24.76 -16.88
N LYS A 636 -10.12 26.08 -16.68
CA LYS A 636 -10.82 26.94 -17.64
C LYS A 636 -10.10 26.93 -19.00
N SER A 637 -10.87 26.69 -20.06
CA SER A 637 -10.42 26.89 -21.44
C SER A 637 -10.39 28.40 -21.71
N HIS A 638 -9.22 28.96 -21.99
CA HIS A 638 -9.09 30.33 -22.50
C HIS A 638 -9.39 30.42 -23.99
#